data_AF-A0A4S4KYL3-F1
#
_entry.id   AF-A0A4S4KYL3-F1
#
_cell.length_a   1.000
_cell.length_b   1.000
_cell.length_c   1.000
_cell.angle_alpha   90.00
_cell.angle_beta   90.00
_cell.angle_gamma   90.00
#
_symmetry.space_group_name_H-M   'P 1'
#
loop_
_entity.id
_entity.type
_entity.pdbx_description
1 polymer ?
#
loop_
_entity_poly.entity_id
_entity_poly.type
_entity_poly.pdbx_seq_one_letter_code
_entity_poly.pdbx_strand_id
1 'polypeptide(L)'
;MNKPFAGIPMNSKRKPDGVVLDSVLSNTEENEADWSDMHAIMRLRVTADSASFNSAFRQILDNARMIFCSQRIRRFVLGVIFISDNTMTFCVFDRSGVLCTERFDIMNDPEKLIRVVVGLLFADLIDLGYDPTVTVRVNEGGDGASKKEVVVALKNVEYTIEKTLHVERSIRGRGTTCFLTEHEGTKCVIKDSWVDEPYMRHEYQILEKISDVEGVPKIMAHEEVEVRGVKDTTATDRLVLSYNDYWKTKGEWKGIGKVERRVHHRILMTPYGEPLESFTCLHELMTAIKDIIKTIEELTERKVLHRDISINNVVLALSNPKDPKSRRRGSIIDFDLALDLNSMSGDVAKGRRTGTLPFMALQMMVSENYNNVPHAYYHDLESVLYVLCWLCTAQEGPNSTPRSRDFRFEESEIARWAGIGIDDPNLDGIRRAKTTIMKDDIEFGAVILDNFAPYFQPLRECVESMRELLVFSGLHKHVETHNRIIEEWRRRHVGEEVPLELLIRVPLDQRIAKDVFKCLYSIIDKTLDELEEPLGISPRLIPTSSADGDGVESLSVQQEGQQVKVRHIMERSMAYKGQKVIEELKKKEDEKEIELHTIEEEASGLEDVSEATHPFHKSWASSNLKNSPQNDTEVASNSGTLLPSFTLISTGTKRPNSPVFESELRSTNSSKKRRQYAQVIKMLGNGRLEAQCFDGEKRLAHIRGKMRKKVWINQGDIVLLSLREFQDDKADVIAKYTPDEARNLKAYGELPENAKLNEGDDDEGGGDVEFGDEGADGDEFDIEDI
;
A
#
# COMPACT_ATOMS: atom_id res chain seq x y z
N MET A 1 13.75 19.01 -32.54
CA MET A 1 14.61 20.14 -32.12
C MET A 1 14.56 20.21 -30.60
N ASN A 2 15.71 20.37 -29.91
CA ASN A 2 15.74 20.34 -28.45
C ASN A 2 15.47 21.72 -27.83
N LYS A 3 14.19 22.04 -27.60
CA LYS A 3 13.78 22.99 -26.55
C LYS A 3 13.00 22.22 -25.48
N PRO A 4 13.20 22.49 -24.18
CA PRO A 4 12.45 21.82 -23.14
C PRO A 4 10.98 22.29 -23.14
N PHE A 5 10.03 21.36 -23.07
CA PHE A 5 8.66 21.68 -22.64
C PHE A 5 8.69 22.50 -21.33
N ALA A 6 8.01 23.63 -21.29
CA ALA A 6 7.79 24.42 -20.08
C ALA A 6 6.51 23.92 -19.35
N GLY A 7 6.16 24.51 -18.21
CA GLY A 7 5.20 23.94 -17.25
C GLY A 7 5.80 22.88 -16.30
N ILE A 8 6.75 22.05 -16.77
CA ILE A 8 7.63 21.26 -15.88
C ILE A 8 8.81 22.17 -15.47
N PRO A 9 9.01 22.50 -14.16
CA PRO A 9 10.12 23.35 -13.75
C PRO A 9 11.46 22.72 -14.16
N MET A 10 12.41 23.56 -14.61
CA MET A 10 13.69 23.17 -15.24
C MET A 10 14.62 22.22 -14.43
N ASN A 11 14.22 21.81 -13.23
CA ASN A 11 14.93 20.87 -12.34
C ASN A 11 14.13 19.59 -11.98
N SER A 12 13.00 19.31 -12.63
CA SER A 12 12.25 18.07 -12.39
C SER A 12 12.99 16.84 -12.91
N LYS A 13 13.29 15.88 -12.01
CA LYS A 13 13.88 14.57 -12.34
C LYS A 13 12.91 13.59 -13.03
N ARG A 14 11.68 14.01 -13.34
CA ARG A 14 10.54 13.15 -13.76
C ARG A 14 9.95 13.53 -15.12
N LYS A 15 10.79 13.83 -16.11
CA LYS A 15 10.33 14.19 -17.46
C LYS A 15 10.42 12.99 -18.41
N PRO A 16 9.37 12.65 -19.18
CA PRO A 16 9.46 11.66 -20.26
C PRO A 16 10.42 12.16 -21.37
N ASP A 17 11.01 11.24 -22.13
CA ASP A 17 11.91 11.60 -23.24
C ASP A 17 11.14 11.85 -24.54
N GLY A 18 9.97 11.22 -24.69
CA GLY A 18 8.99 11.49 -25.74
C GLY A 18 7.57 11.26 -25.22
N VAL A 19 6.59 11.87 -25.89
CA VAL A 19 5.16 11.78 -25.56
C VAL A 19 4.33 11.80 -26.84
N VAL A 20 3.14 11.23 -26.77
CA VAL A 20 2.09 11.39 -27.80
C VAL A 20 1.07 12.40 -27.29
N LEU A 21 0.75 13.39 -28.13
CA LEU A 21 -0.12 14.53 -27.85
C LEU A 21 -1.03 14.80 -29.05
N ASP A 22 -2.15 15.49 -28.82
CA ASP A 22 -2.99 16.01 -29.90
C ASP A 22 -2.25 17.03 -30.78
N SER A 23 -2.49 16.94 -32.10
CA SER A 23 -1.82 17.77 -33.12
C SER A 23 -2.03 19.29 -32.96
N VAL A 24 -3.06 19.71 -32.23
CA VAL A 24 -3.34 21.12 -31.91
C VAL A 24 -2.34 21.65 -30.87
N LEU A 25 -1.95 20.81 -29.90
CA LEU A 25 -1.01 21.15 -28.83
C LEU A 25 0.45 21.09 -29.29
N SER A 26 0.76 20.36 -30.36
CA SER A 26 2.13 20.31 -30.93
C SER A 26 2.54 21.55 -31.74
N ASN A 27 1.63 22.52 -31.93
CA ASN A 27 1.81 23.66 -32.85
C ASN A 27 1.86 25.04 -32.15
N THR A 28 1.76 25.12 -30.82
CA THR A 28 1.91 26.38 -30.08
C THR A 28 3.38 26.77 -29.96
N GLU A 29 3.73 28.04 -30.17
CA GLU A 29 5.12 28.51 -30.04
C GLU A 29 5.67 28.38 -28.60
N GLU A 30 4.75 28.29 -27.64
CA GLU A 30 4.98 27.89 -26.25
C GLU A 30 4.65 26.39 -26.09
N ASN A 31 5.68 25.54 -25.99
CA ASN A 31 5.57 24.10 -25.76
C ASN A 31 5.20 23.81 -24.29
N GLU A 32 3.99 24.16 -23.87
CA GLU A 32 3.45 23.85 -22.54
C GLU A 32 2.39 22.76 -22.63
N ALA A 33 2.81 21.51 -22.40
CA ALA A 33 1.94 20.35 -22.33
C ALA A 33 2.00 19.77 -20.90
N ASP A 34 0.84 19.50 -20.31
CA ASP A 34 0.69 18.93 -18.98
C ASP A 34 0.48 17.40 -19.04
N TRP A 35 0.60 16.74 -17.89
CA TRP A 35 0.26 15.32 -17.74
C TRP A 35 -1.19 14.99 -18.11
N SER A 36 -2.10 15.99 -18.07
CA SER A 36 -3.48 15.84 -18.54
C SER A 36 -3.61 15.70 -20.07
N ASP A 37 -2.60 16.11 -20.84
CA ASP A 37 -2.60 16.09 -22.32
C ASP A 37 -1.93 14.83 -22.94
N MET A 38 -1.21 14.03 -22.13
CA MET A 38 -0.35 12.95 -22.62
C MET A 38 -1.10 11.64 -22.89
N HIS A 39 -1.26 11.23 -24.15
CA HIS A 39 -1.90 9.96 -24.49
C HIS A 39 -0.98 8.76 -24.21
N ALA A 40 0.30 8.84 -24.56
CA ALA A 40 1.29 7.78 -24.36
C ALA A 40 2.68 8.36 -24.08
N ILE A 41 3.55 7.55 -23.46
CA ILE A 41 4.85 7.99 -22.94
C ILE A 41 6.00 7.16 -23.49
N MET A 42 7.14 7.81 -23.72
CA MET A 42 8.34 7.18 -24.28
C MET A 42 9.57 7.51 -23.42
N ARG A 43 10.45 6.51 -23.27
CA ARG A 43 11.73 6.60 -22.55
C ARG A 43 12.85 6.12 -23.46
N LEU A 44 13.91 6.91 -23.59
CA LEU A 44 15.07 6.63 -24.44
C LEU A 44 16.33 6.45 -23.56
N ARG A 45 17.09 5.38 -23.76
CA ARG A 45 18.38 5.16 -23.10
C ARG A 45 19.51 4.97 -24.10
N VAL A 46 20.62 5.66 -23.82
CA VAL A 46 21.86 5.65 -24.62
C VAL A 46 22.83 4.54 -24.17
N THR A 47 22.47 3.79 -23.11
CA THR A 47 23.26 2.72 -22.52
C THR A 47 22.45 1.43 -22.47
N ALA A 48 22.99 0.39 -23.11
CA ALA A 48 22.40 -0.95 -23.17
C ALA A 48 22.94 -1.84 -22.03
N ASP A 49 22.50 -1.55 -20.80
CA ASP A 49 22.75 -2.41 -19.63
C ASP A 49 21.49 -2.56 -18.77
N SER A 50 21.44 -3.64 -17.97
CA SER A 50 20.26 -3.98 -17.14
C SER A 50 19.93 -2.89 -16.11
N ALA A 51 20.94 -2.18 -15.58
CA ALA A 51 20.72 -1.08 -14.64
C ALA A 51 20.05 0.14 -15.34
N SER A 52 20.42 0.41 -16.59
CA SER A 52 19.85 1.45 -17.43
C SER A 52 18.42 1.12 -17.83
N PHE A 53 18.11 -0.15 -18.13
CA PHE A 53 16.73 -0.60 -18.32
C PHE A 53 15.90 -0.45 -17.04
N ASN A 54 16.38 -0.95 -15.90
CA ASN A 54 15.67 -0.83 -14.62
C ASN A 54 15.45 0.65 -14.22
N SER A 55 16.41 1.54 -14.54
CA SER A 55 16.26 2.98 -14.39
C SER A 55 15.23 3.59 -15.36
N ALA A 56 15.17 3.11 -16.60
CA ALA A 56 14.16 3.52 -17.58
C ALA A 56 12.75 3.08 -17.16
N PHE A 57 12.62 1.82 -16.75
CA PHE A 57 11.39 1.18 -16.29
C PHE A 57 10.80 1.93 -15.09
N ARG A 58 11.59 2.17 -14.04
CA ARG A 58 11.14 2.96 -12.87
C ARG A 58 10.68 4.37 -13.23
N GLN A 59 11.30 5.00 -14.23
CA GLN A 59 10.91 6.35 -14.67
C GLN A 59 9.65 6.37 -15.54
N ILE A 60 9.45 5.38 -16.42
CA ILE A 60 8.22 5.28 -17.21
C ILE A 60 7.02 4.86 -16.32
N LEU A 61 7.27 4.07 -15.27
CA LEU A 61 6.31 3.78 -14.20
C LEU A 61 5.92 5.06 -13.44
N ASP A 62 6.89 5.87 -12.99
CA ASP A 62 6.66 7.18 -12.36
C ASP A 62 5.84 8.12 -13.29
N ASN A 63 6.10 8.10 -14.59
CA ASN A 63 5.36 8.88 -15.59
C ASN A 63 3.91 8.36 -15.76
N ALA A 64 3.70 7.03 -15.83
CA ALA A 64 2.37 6.44 -15.92
C ALA A 64 1.53 6.77 -14.68
N ARG A 65 2.15 6.75 -13.49
CA ARG A 65 1.53 7.20 -12.23
C ARG A 65 1.06 8.65 -12.31
N MET A 66 1.90 9.56 -12.82
CA MET A 66 1.52 10.96 -13.02
C MET A 66 0.33 11.11 -13.98
N ILE A 67 0.29 10.31 -15.05
CA ILE A 67 -0.86 10.28 -15.97
C ILE A 67 -2.13 9.80 -15.24
N PHE A 68 -2.12 8.68 -14.51
CA PHE A 68 -3.29 8.23 -13.74
C PHE A 68 -3.78 9.27 -12.70
N CYS A 69 -2.87 10.04 -12.10
CA CYS A 69 -3.24 11.09 -11.14
C CYS A 69 -3.91 12.32 -11.81
N SER A 70 -3.52 12.62 -13.05
CA SER A 70 -4.00 13.80 -13.80
C SER A 70 -5.21 13.47 -14.69
N GLN A 71 -5.21 12.32 -15.34
CA GLN A 71 -6.26 11.78 -16.20
C GLN A 71 -7.06 10.73 -15.42
N ARG A 72 -8.07 11.22 -14.69
CA ARG A 72 -8.81 10.43 -13.68
C ARG A 72 -9.69 9.31 -14.23
N ILE A 73 -9.83 9.24 -15.56
CA ILE A 73 -10.75 8.37 -16.31
C ILE A 73 -9.98 7.46 -17.25
N ARG A 74 -8.74 7.15 -16.85
CA ARG A 74 -7.77 6.37 -17.61
C ARG A 74 -7.81 4.93 -17.12
N ARG A 75 -8.18 4.01 -18.01
CA ARG A 75 -8.26 2.57 -17.74
C ARG A 75 -6.86 1.95 -17.77
N PHE A 76 -6.06 2.32 -18.78
CA PHE A 76 -4.66 1.95 -18.90
C PHE A 76 -3.84 3.06 -19.58
N VAL A 77 -2.51 3.01 -19.41
CA VAL A 77 -1.53 3.92 -20.03
C VAL A 77 -0.55 3.10 -20.88
N LEU A 78 -0.31 3.55 -22.11
CA LEU A 78 0.65 2.93 -23.02
C LEU A 78 2.03 3.57 -22.91
N GLY A 79 3.07 2.73 -22.89
CA GLY A 79 4.46 3.15 -22.76
C GLY A 79 5.41 2.45 -23.73
N VAL A 80 6.49 3.14 -24.09
CA VAL A 80 7.58 2.59 -24.92
C VAL A 80 8.92 2.86 -24.26
N ILE A 81 9.75 1.82 -24.12
CA ILE A 81 11.16 1.93 -23.74
C ILE A 81 12.01 1.60 -24.96
N PHE A 82 12.90 2.50 -25.36
CA PHE A 82 13.89 2.31 -26.42
C PHE A 82 15.31 2.37 -25.86
N ILE A 83 16.16 1.45 -26.31
CA ILE A 83 17.56 1.33 -25.89
C ILE A 83 18.48 1.47 -27.11
N SER A 84 19.68 2.00 -26.89
CA SER A 84 20.71 2.28 -27.92
C SER A 84 21.18 1.08 -28.75
N ASP A 85 20.87 -0.15 -28.33
CA ASP A 85 21.16 -1.39 -29.06
C ASP A 85 20.09 -1.75 -30.10
N ASN A 86 19.22 -0.80 -30.45
CA ASN A 86 18.03 -0.97 -31.28
C ASN A 86 16.93 -1.85 -30.67
N THR A 87 17.00 -2.16 -29.37
CA THR A 87 15.92 -2.91 -28.72
C THR A 87 14.80 -1.99 -28.22
N MET A 88 13.56 -2.47 -28.36
CA MET A 88 12.36 -1.80 -27.89
C MET A 88 11.54 -2.73 -26.99
N THR A 89 10.90 -2.14 -25.98
CA THR A 89 9.86 -2.79 -25.15
C THR A 89 8.61 -1.94 -25.19
N PHE A 90 7.46 -2.57 -25.45
CA PHE A 90 6.15 -1.94 -25.32
C PHE A 90 5.53 -2.34 -23.98
N CYS A 91 4.93 -1.37 -23.29
CA CYS A 91 4.39 -1.51 -21.94
C CYS A 91 2.92 -1.08 -21.89
N VAL A 92 2.10 -1.82 -21.16
CA VAL A 92 0.72 -1.43 -20.78
C VAL A 92 0.67 -1.36 -19.26
N PHE A 93 0.39 -0.18 -18.71
CA PHE A 93 0.20 0.03 -17.27
C PHE A 93 -1.30 0.11 -16.97
N ASP A 94 -1.80 -0.71 -16.06
CA ASP A 94 -3.20 -0.76 -15.65
C ASP A 94 -3.33 -0.99 -14.14
N ARG A 95 -4.55 -1.22 -13.65
CA ARG A 95 -4.82 -1.39 -12.22
C ARG A 95 -4.40 -2.74 -11.62
N SER A 96 -3.96 -3.68 -12.45
CA SER A 96 -3.31 -4.94 -12.07
C SER A 96 -1.80 -4.92 -12.39
N GLY A 97 -1.16 -3.73 -12.36
CA GLY A 97 0.28 -3.57 -12.55
C GLY A 97 0.67 -3.25 -13.99
N VAL A 98 1.73 -3.88 -14.49
CA VAL A 98 2.26 -3.61 -15.83
C VAL A 98 2.55 -4.87 -16.61
N LEU A 99 2.09 -4.89 -17.87
CA LEU A 99 2.49 -5.86 -18.87
C LEU A 99 3.57 -5.27 -19.76
N CYS A 100 4.59 -6.06 -20.07
CA CYS A 100 5.64 -5.71 -21.03
C CYS A 100 5.77 -6.79 -22.09
N THR A 101 6.03 -6.38 -23.33
CA THR A 101 6.54 -7.32 -24.34
C THR A 101 7.95 -7.78 -23.97
N GLU A 102 8.38 -8.92 -24.51
CA GLU A 102 9.81 -9.19 -24.63
C GLU A 102 10.52 -8.06 -25.38
N ARG A 103 11.83 -7.90 -25.15
CA ARG A 103 12.65 -6.96 -25.91
C ARG A 103 12.83 -7.49 -27.33
N PHE A 104 12.51 -6.68 -28.33
CA PHE A 104 12.75 -7.02 -29.74
C PHE A 104 13.63 -5.96 -30.41
N ASP A 105 14.46 -6.41 -31.35
CA ASP A 105 15.32 -5.54 -32.16
C ASP A 105 14.49 -4.94 -33.31
N ILE A 106 14.39 -3.61 -33.36
CA ILE A 106 13.57 -2.90 -34.35
C ILE A 106 14.12 -2.98 -35.78
N MET A 107 15.39 -3.35 -35.97
CA MET A 107 16.01 -3.54 -37.27
C MET A 107 15.75 -4.93 -37.82
N ASN A 108 15.64 -5.94 -36.94
CA ASN A 108 15.28 -7.31 -37.30
C ASN A 108 13.74 -7.49 -37.42
N ASP A 109 12.97 -6.82 -36.56
CA ASP A 109 11.50 -6.84 -36.51
C ASP A 109 10.86 -5.47 -36.84
N PRO A 110 11.12 -4.86 -38.01
CA PRO A 110 10.61 -3.52 -38.32
C PRO A 110 9.07 -3.44 -38.38
N GLU A 111 8.39 -4.57 -38.66
CA GLU A 111 6.92 -4.63 -38.62
C GLU A 111 6.37 -4.37 -37.20
N LYS A 112 7.05 -4.89 -36.16
CA LYS A 112 6.63 -4.67 -34.76
C LYS A 112 6.77 -3.19 -34.37
N LEU A 113 7.85 -2.53 -34.81
CA LEU A 113 8.03 -1.08 -34.63
C LEU A 113 6.93 -0.29 -35.35
N ILE A 114 6.67 -0.59 -36.63
CA ILE A 114 5.63 0.07 -37.42
C ILE A 114 4.26 -0.10 -36.74
N ARG A 115 3.95 -1.30 -36.24
CA ARG A 115 2.68 -1.59 -35.54
C ARG A 115 2.52 -0.75 -34.27
N VAL A 116 3.57 -0.61 -33.44
CA VAL A 116 3.54 0.25 -32.24
C VAL A 116 3.36 1.72 -32.62
N VAL A 117 4.12 2.23 -33.60
CA VAL A 117 4.04 3.65 -34.00
C VAL A 117 2.69 3.98 -34.64
N VAL A 118 2.19 3.13 -35.54
CA VAL A 118 0.86 3.31 -36.16
C VAL A 118 -0.24 3.19 -35.12
N GLY A 119 -0.16 2.21 -34.20
CA GLY A 119 -1.11 2.09 -33.10
C GLY A 119 -1.18 3.36 -32.25
N LEU A 120 -0.03 3.86 -31.80
CA LEU A 120 0.02 5.06 -30.95
C LEU A 120 -0.43 6.37 -31.66
N LEU A 121 -0.33 6.45 -32.99
CA LEU A 121 -0.72 7.64 -33.76
C LEU A 121 -2.16 7.61 -34.30
N PHE A 122 -2.76 6.42 -34.44
CA PHE A 122 -4.05 6.26 -35.13
C PHE A 122 -5.10 5.43 -34.35
N ALA A 123 -4.78 4.91 -33.16
CA ALA A 123 -5.78 4.33 -32.27
C ALA A 123 -6.81 5.38 -31.84
N ASP A 124 -8.05 4.95 -31.61
CA ASP A 124 -9.06 5.82 -30.99
C ASP A 124 -8.75 6.01 -29.49
N LEU A 125 -9.44 6.95 -28.85
CA LEU A 125 -9.25 7.22 -27.42
C LEU A 125 -9.54 5.96 -26.55
N ILE A 126 -10.43 5.07 -26.99
CA ILE A 126 -10.78 3.85 -26.26
C ILE A 126 -9.57 2.90 -26.25
N ASP A 127 -8.98 2.63 -27.42
CA ASP A 127 -7.82 1.75 -27.61
C ASP A 127 -6.52 2.38 -27.08
N LEU A 128 -6.46 3.70 -26.98
CA LEU A 128 -5.41 4.37 -26.21
C LEU A 128 -5.58 4.15 -24.70
N GLY A 129 -6.78 3.86 -24.19
CA GLY A 129 -7.06 3.54 -22.78
C GLY A 129 -7.96 4.52 -22.02
N TYR A 130 -8.67 5.42 -22.70
CA TYR A 130 -9.70 6.26 -22.07
C TYR A 130 -10.98 5.46 -21.84
N ASP A 131 -11.75 5.84 -20.84
CA ASP A 131 -13.09 5.31 -20.59
C ASP A 131 -14.11 5.95 -21.57
N PRO A 132 -14.79 5.17 -22.44
CA PRO A 132 -15.81 5.68 -23.36
C PRO A 132 -17.08 6.18 -22.68
N THR A 133 -17.33 5.77 -21.42
CA THR A 133 -18.48 6.23 -20.64
C THR A 133 -18.30 7.64 -20.08
N VAL A 134 -17.10 8.22 -20.22
CA VAL A 134 -16.82 9.59 -19.76
C VAL A 134 -16.52 10.52 -20.93
N THR A 135 -17.23 11.64 -20.99
CA THR A 135 -17.11 12.64 -22.05
C THR A 135 -16.79 14.02 -21.49
N VAL A 136 -16.09 14.85 -22.27
CA VAL A 136 -15.85 16.25 -21.94
C VAL A 136 -16.68 17.12 -22.88
N ARG A 137 -17.63 17.86 -22.32
CA ARG A 137 -18.45 18.85 -23.03
C ARG A 137 -17.77 20.21 -22.93
N VAL A 138 -17.78 20.96 -24.02
CA VAL A 138 -17.32 22.35 -24.05
C VAL A 138 -18.55 23.22 -24.30
N ASN A 139 -18.98 23.95 -23.28
CA ASN A 139 -20.08 24.89 -23.40
C ASN A 139 -19.50 26.29 -23.60
N GLU A 140 -19.93 26.98 -24.65
CA GLU A 140 -19.62 28.39 -24.86
C GLU A 140 -20.48 29.24 -23.89
N GLY A 141 -19.84 29.89 -22.92
CA GLY A 141 -20.50 30.85 -22.04
C GLY A 141 -20.92 32.11 -22.81
N GLY A 142 -22.00 32.77 -22.36
CA GLY A 142 -22.48 34.03 -22.96
C GLY A 142 -21.51 35.21 -22.79
N ASP A 143 -20.48 35.02 -21.97
CA ASP A 143 -19.33 35.88 -21.68
C ASP A 143 -18.08 35.53 -22.54
N GLY A 144 -18.17 34.53 -23.41
CA GLY A 144 -17.06 34.09 -24.27
C GLY A 144 -16.06 33.15 -23.59
N ALA A 145 -16.31 32.74 -22.34
CA ALA A 145 -15.50 31.76 -21.64
C ALA A 145 -15.95 30.33 -21.97
N SER A 146 -15.06 29.49 -22.50
CA SER A 146 -15.35 28.08 -22.75
C SER A 146 -15.28 27.26 -21.46
N LYS A 147 -16.42 26.85 -20.91
CA LYS A 147 -16.47 25.97 -19.73
C LYS A 147 -16.38 24.51 -20.16
N LYS A 148 -15.33 23.81 -19.72
CA LYS A 148 -15.21 22.34 -19.85
C LYS A 148 -15.99 21.67 -18.72
N GLU A 149 -16.95 20.83 -19.06
CA GLU A 149 -17.72 20.01 -18.11
C GLU A 149 -17.46 18.52 -18.40
N VAL A 150 -17.14 17.75 -17.36
CA VAL A 150 -16.92 16.31 -17.50
C VAL A 150 -18.20 15.59 -17.13
N VAL A 151 -18.66 14.66 -17.98
CA VAL A 151 -19.92 13.93 -17.82
C VAL A 151 -19.64 12.44 -17.84
N VAL A 152 -20.08 11.72 -16.80
CA VAL A 152 -19.97 10.26 -16.66
C VAL A 152 -21.33 9.63 -16.93
N ALA A 153 -21.40 8.64 -17.81
CA ALA A 153 -22.57 7.79 -17.98
C ALA A 153 -22.52 6.62 -16.98
N LEU A 154 -23.63 6.37 -16.30
CA LEU A 154 -23.85 5.20 -15.44
C LEU A 154 -25.28 4.68 -15.65
N LYS A 155 -25.44 3.40 -15.98
CA LYS A 155 -26.70 2.76 -16.43
C LYS A 155 -27.46 3.57 -17.50
N ASN A 156 -26.73 4.17 -18.45
CA ASN A 156 -27.25 5.07 -19.50
C ASN A 156 -27.85 6.40 -18.98
N VAL A 157 -27.61 6.77 -17.72
CA VAL A 157 -27.93 8.10 -17.17
C VAL A 157 -26.64 8.90 -17.10
N GLU A 158 -26.67 10.16 -17.54
CA GLU A 158 -25.51 11.05 -17.53
C GLU A 158 -25.44 11.90 -16.26
N TYR A 159 -24.26 11.99 -15.66
CA TYR A 159 -23.99 12.74 -14.45
C TYR A 159 -22.83 13.72 -14.68
N THR A 160 -23.09 15.02 -14.53
CA THR A 160 -22.04 16.04 -14.62
C THR A 160 -21.19 16.02 -13.34
N ILE A 161 -19.87 15.92 -13.49
CA ILE A 161 -18.92 16.02 -12.39
C ILE A 161 -18.78 17.49 -11.98
N GLU A 162 -19.08 17.79 -10.72
CA GLU A 162 -18.82 19.12 -10.14
C GLU A 162 -17.38 19.24 -9.65
N LYS A 163 -16.87 18.17 -9.00
CA LYS A 163 -15.59 18.17 -8.29
C LYS A 163 -15.12 16.74 -8.08
N THR A 164 -13.81 16.49 -8.21
CA THR A 164 -13.23 15.24 -7.68
C THR A 164 -12.94 15.40 -6.20
N LEU A 165 -13.40 14.43 -5.40
CA LEU A 165 -13.26 14.35 -3.96
C LEU A 165 -12.00 13.57 -3.56
N HIS A 166 -11.69 12.48 -4.27
CA HIS A 166 -10.56 11.59 -4.01
C HIS A 166 -9.99 11.03 -5.32
N VAL A 167 -8.67 10.78 -5.36
CA VAL A 167 -7.97 10.03 -6.42
C VAL A 167 -6.88 9.20 -5.75
N GLU A 168 -6.97 7.89 -5.90
CA GLU A 168 -5.97 6.94 -5.42
C GLU A 168 -4.69 7.02 -6.28
N ARG A 169 -3.52 7.07 -5.61
CA ARG A 169 -2.24 7.42 -6.25
C ARG A 169 -1.35 6.23 -6.57
N SER A 170 -1.73 5.01 -6.20
CA SER A 170 -1.11 3.78 -6.68
C SER A 170 -1.47 3.54 -8.16
N ILE A 171 -0.63 2.77 -8.87
CA ILE A 171 -0.96 2.28 -10.21
C ILE A 171 -1.78 0.99 -10.04
N ARG A 172 -1.11 -0.05 -9.53
CA ARG A 172 -1.67 -1.34 -9.13
C ARG A 172 -2.51 -1.18 -7.86
N GLY A 173 -3.70 -1.77 -7.83
CA GLY A 173 -4.64 -1.67 -6.71
C GLY A 173 -6.03 -1.23 -7.14
N ARG A 174 -6.84 -0.73 -6.20
CA ARG A 174 -8.24 -0.32 -6.46
C ARG A 174 -8.37 0.86 -7.43
N GLY A 175 -7.35 1.73 -7.52
CA GLY A 175 -7.39 2.92 -8.37
C GLY A 175 -8.53 3.90 -8.06
N THR A 176 -9.13 3.79 -6.86
CA THR A 176 -10.39 4.44 -6.48
C THR A 176 -10.40 5.94 -6.77
N THR A 177 -11.42 6.39 -7.48
CA THR A 177 -11.66 7.81 -7.74
C THR A 177 -13.09 8.16 -7.33
N CYS A 178 -13.25 9.24 -6.56
CA CYS A 178 -14.56 9.67 -6.09
C CYS A 178 -14.90 11.05 -6.66
N PHE A 179 -16.08 11.17 -7.27
CA PHE A 179 -16.58 12.40 -7.88
C PHE A 179 -17.86 12.88 -7.18
N LEU A 180 -17.97 14.19 -6.95
CA LEU A 180 -19.19 14.85 -6.54
C LEU A 180 -20.04 15.16 -7.78
N THR A 181 -21.33 14.83 -7.71
CA THR A 181 -22.34 15.18 -8.69
C THR A 181 -23.64 15.59 -7.99
N GLU A 182 -24.61 16.10 -8.75
CA GLU A 182 -25.96 16.38 -8.26
C GLU A 182 -26.98 15.60 -9.10
N HIS A 183 -27.89 14.92 -8.41
CA HIS A 183 -28.97 14.16 -9.03
C HIS A 183 -30.29 14.45 -8.29
N GLU A 184 -31.33 14.85 -9.03
CA GLU A 184 -32.64 15.25 -8.47
C GLU A 184 -32.58 16.23 -7.27
N GLY A 185 -31.70 17.25 -7.37
CA GLY A 185 -31.50 18.24 -6.31
C GLY A 185 -30.78 17.71 -5.06
N THR A 186 -30.14 16.53 -5.15
CA THR A 186 -29.42 15.88 -4.07
C THR A 186 -27.94 15.74 -4.43
N LYS A 187 -27.03 16.09 -3.53
CA LYS A 187 -25.59 15.84 -3.72
C LYS A 187 -25.27 14.36 -3.54
N CYS A 188 -24.64 13.77 -4.54
CA CYS A 188 -24.29 12.35 -4.59
C CYS A 188 -22.81 12.17 -4.93
N VAL A 189 -22.28 10.99 -4.59
CA VAL A 189 -20.90 10.60 -4.89
C VAL A 189 -20.92 9.46 -5.91
N ILE A 190 -20.15 9.60 -6.98
CA ILE A 190 -19.79 8.50 -7.87
C ILE A 190 -18.44 7.97 -7.40
N LYS A 191 -18.40 6.73 -6.91
CA LYS A 191 -17.18 5.96 -6.61
C LYS A 191 -16.87 5.08 -7.82
N ASP A 192 -15.66 5.20 -8.34
CA ASP A 192 -15.15 4.51 -9.52
C ASP A 192 -13.91 3.71 -9.08
N SER A 193 -13.91 2.38 -9.24
CA SER A 193 -12.88 1.51 -8.66
C SER A 193 -12.71 0.17 -9.36
N TRP A 194 -11.55 -0.46 -9.14
CA TRP A 194 -11.13 -1.72 -9.76
C TRP A 194 -11.06 -2.83 -8.70
N VAL A 195 -12.04 -3.73 -8.71
CA VAL A 195 -12.21 -4.78 -7.70
C VAL A 195 -11.53 -6.07 -8.15
N ASP A 196 -10.84 -6.76 -7.25
CA ASP A 196 -10.10 -7.99 -7.56
C ASP A 196 -11.03 -9.21 -7.64
N GLU A 197 -10.95 -9.96 -8.74
CA GLU A 197 -11.88 -11.03 -9.11
C GLU A 197 -11.82 -12.29 -8.21
N PRO A 198 -10.65 -12.76 -7.69
CA PRO A 198 -10.58 -14.02 -6.95
C PRO A 198 -11.23 -14.05 -5.56
N TYR A 199 -11.53 -12.90 -4.96
CA TYR A 199 -11.93 -12.77 -3.55
C TYR A 199 -13.32 -12.14 -3.36
N MET A 200 -14.18 -12.20 -4.39
CA MET A 200 -15.44 -11.44 -4.50
C MET A 200 -16.33 -11.43 -3.23
N ARG A 201 -16.17 -10.34 -2.47
CA ARG A 201 -17.26 -9.62 -1.81
C ARG A 201 -17.14 -8.18 -2.26
N HIS A 202 -18.16 -7.68 -2.92
CA HIS A 202 -18.15 -6.31 -3.41
C HIS A 202 -18.73 -5.37 -2.35
N GLU A 203 -18.18 -4.16 -2.24
CA GLU A 203 -18.72 -3.10 -1.37
C GLU A 203 -20.23 -2.92 -1.57
N TYR A 204 -20.69 -2.98 -2.83
CA TYR A 204 -22.11 -2.80 -3.14
C TYR A 204 -23.00 -3.84 -2.44
N GLN A 205 -22.54 -5.08 -2.27
CA GLN A 205 -23.29 -6.16 -1.59
C GLN A 205 -23.38 -5.92 -0.09
N ILE A 206 -22.31 -5.40 0.51
CA ILE A 206 -22.31 -5.00 1.93
C ILE A 206 -23.28 -3.83 2.13
N LEU A 207 -23.18 -2.78 1.31
CA LEU A 207 -24.04 -1.59 1.34
C LEU A 207 -25.52 -1.93 1.09
N GLU A 208 -25.85 -2.87 0.20
CA GLU A 208 -27.21 -3.37 0.01
C GLU A 208 -27.74 -4.05 1.29
N LYS A 209 -26.92 -4.92 1.92
CA LYS A 209 -27.26 -5.62 3.17
C LYS A 209 -27.53 -4.67 4.34
N ILE A 210 -26.85 -3.52 4.41
CA ILE A 210 -26.96 -2.51 5.48
C ILE A 210 -27.75 -1.27 5.06
N SER A 211 -28.49 -1.31 3.95
CA SER A 211 -29.21 -0.16 3.38
C SER A 211 -30.28 0.47 4.30
N ASP A 212 -30.69 -0.26 5.33
CA ASP A 212 -31.61 0.17 6.38
C ASP A 212 -30.93 0.87 7.57
N VAL A 213 -29.60 0.78 7.69
CA VAL A 213 -28.79 1.45 8.72
C VAL A 213 -28.76 2.96 8.49
N GLU A 214 -28.80 3.74 9.57
CA GLU A 214 -28.53 5.19 9.53
C GLU A 214 -27.02 5.46 9.61
N GLY A 215 -26.53 6.48 8.90
CA GLY A 215 -25.11 6.85 8.94
C GLY A 215 -24.20 6.06 7.98
N VAL A 216 -24.76 5.34 6.99
CA VAL A 216 -24.00 4.65 5.93
C VAL A 216 -24.44 5.09 4.53
N PRO A 217 -23.61 4.91 3.48
CA PRO A 217 -23.98 5.27 2.12
C PRO A 217 -25.11 4.39 1.59
N LYS A 218 -26.08 5.01 0.91
CA LYS A 218 -27.17 4.34 0.22
C LYS A 218 -26.90 4.36 -1.27
N ILE A 219 -26.89 3.18 -1.89
CA ILE A 219 -26.69 3.03 -3.33
C ILE A 219 -27.94 3.55 -4.04
N MET A 220 -27.73 4.43 -5.01
CA MET A 220 -28.74 4.84 -5.96
C MET A 220 -28.65 4.02 -7.25
N ALA A 221 -27.42 3.71 -7.69
CA ALA A 221 -27.16 2.79 -8.80
C ALA A 221 -25.71 2.25 -8.73
N HIS A 222 -25.47 1.08 -9.32
CA HIS A 222 -24.17 0.41 -9.37
C HIS A 222 -24.01 -0.33 -10.71
N GLU A 223 -22.84 -0.31 -11.33
CA GLU A 223 -22.58 -1.04 -12.58
C GLU A 223 -21.19 -1.70 -12.56
N GLU A 224 -21.06 -2.75 -13.37
CA GLU A 224 -19.78 -3.15 -13.93
C GLU A 224 -19.62 -2.37 -15.23
N VAL A 225 -18.50 -1.68 -15.40
CA VAL A 225 -18.29 -0.81 -16.57
C VAL A 225 -18.07 -1.69 -17.80
N GLU A 226 -18.73 -1.36 -18.91
CA GLU A 226 -18.60 -2.07 -20.18
C GLU A 226 -17.97 -1.18 -21.25
N VAL A 227 -17.00 -1.74 -21.98
CA VAL A 227 -16.33 -1.10 -23.11
C VAL A 227 -16.63 -1.89 -24.37
N ARG A 228 -17.27 -1.25 -25.35
CA ARG A 228 -17.75 -1.87 -26.60
C ARG A 228 -18.66 -3.10 -26.36
N GLY A 229 -19.42 -3.11 -25.26
CA GLY A 229 -20.34 -4.19 -24.88
C GLY A 229 -19.67 -5.42 -24.23
N VAL A 230 -18.46 -5.26 -23.70
CA VAL A 230 -17.71 -6.27 -22.96
C VAL A 230 -17.28 -5.68 -21.62
N LYS A 231 -17.33 -6.47 -20.54
CA LYS A 231 -16.87 -6.05 -19.21
C LYS A 231 -15.44 -5.51 -19.27
N ASP A 232 -15.22 -4.34 -18.67
CA ASP A 232 -13.91 -3.70 -18.60
C ASP A 232 -13.08 -4.37 -17.48
N THR A 233 -12.04 -5.09 -17.89
CA THR A 233 -11.22 -5.91 -16.99
C THR A 233 -9.77 -5.98 -17.45
N THR A 234 -8.85 -6.03 -16.48
CA THR A 234 -7.42 -6.28 -16.73
C THR A 234 -7.12 -7.73 -17.10
N ALA A 235 -8.12 -8.63 -17.00
CA ALA A 235 -7.98 -10.04 -17.30
C ALA A 235 -7.70 -10.32 -18.79
N THR A 236 -8.29 -9.56 -19.72
CA THR A 236 -8.26 -9.87 -21.17
C THR A 236 -6.84 -10.07 -21.71
N ASP A 237 -5.94 -9.13 -21.43
CA ASP A 237 -4.54 -9.22 -21.87
C ASP A 237 -3.71 -10.21 -21.03
N ARG A 238 -4.12 -10.45 -19.78
CA ARG A 238 -3.47 -11.39 -18.85
C ARG A 238 -3.84 -12.85 -19.09
N LEU A 239 -4.99 -13.14 -19.70
CA LEU A 239 -5.41 -14.50 -20.03
C LEU A 239 -4.41 -15.20 -20.95
N VAL A 240 -3.73 -14.46 -21.83
CA VAL A 240 -2.67 -15.00 -22.69
C VAL A 240 -1.47 -15.52 -21.88
N LEU A 241 -1.21 -14.94 -20.70
CA LEU A 241 -0.18 -15.41 -19.77
C LEU A 241 -0.63 -16.63 -18.97
N SER A 242 -1.95 -16.82 -18.76
CA SER A 242 -2.50 -17.96 -18.01
C SER A 242 -2.94 -19.15 -18.89
N TYR A 243 -2.91 -19.03 -20.23
CA TYR A 243 -3.32 -20.09 -21.17
C TYR A 243 -2.19 -20.64 -22.06
N ASN A 244 -1.01 -19.99 -22.10
CA ASN A 244 0.14 -20.46 -22.87
C ASN A 244 1.06 -21.36 -22.01
N ASP A 245 0.56 -22.54 -21.64
CA ASP A 245 1.21 -23.55 -20.78
C ASP A 245 2.49 -24.22 -21.34
N TYR A 246 3.15 -23.62 -22.33
CA TYR A 246 4.15 -24.32 -23.16
C TYR A 246 5.62 -23.92 -22.97
N TRP A 247 5.95 -22.90 -22.18
CA TRP A 247 7.31 -22.31 -22.19
C TRP A 247 7.98 -22.00 -20.84
N LYS A 248 7.44 -22.46 -19.69
CA LYS A 248 8.11 -22.29 -18.38
C LYS A 248 8.13 -23.57 -17.56
N THR A 249 9.25 -23.81 -16.89
CA THR A 249 9.45 -24.97 -16.01
C THR A 249 8.71 -24.81 -14.69
N LYS A 250 8.31 -25.94 -14.07
CA LYS A 250 7.47 -25.98 -12.86
C LYS A 250 8.04 -25.19 -11.65
N GLY A 251 9.32 -24.83 -11.66
CA GLY A 251 9.96 -23.98 -10.63
C GLY A 251 9.75 -22.47 -10.85
N GLU A 252 9.68 -22.00 -12.09
CA GLU A 252 9.48 -20.58 -12.42
C GLU A 252 8.05 -20.10 -12.12
N TRP A 253 7.13 -21.04 -11.92
CA TRP A 253 5.76 -20.78 -11.48
C TRP A 253 5.65 -20.53 -9.97
N LYS A 254 6.56 -21.02 -9.12
CA LYS A 254 6.46 -20.82 -7.66
C LYS A 254 6.69 -19.37 -7.21
N GLY A 255 7.32 -18.52 -8.03
CA GLY A 255 7.49 -17.07 -7.76
C GLY A 255 6.46 -16.17 -8.46
N ILE A 256 5.73 -16.65 -9.48
CA ILE A 256 4.66 -15.86 -10.10
C ILE A 256 3.36 -16.21 -9.38
N GLY A 257 3.09 -15.50 -8.28
CA GLY A 257 1.82 -15.55 -7.57
C GLY A 257 0.62 -15.37 -8.52
N LYS A 258 -0.55 -15.90 -8.11
CA LYS A 258 -1.79 -15.92 -8.90
C LYS A 258 -2.04 -14.56 -9.57
N VAL A 259 -1.98 -14.53 -10.91
CA VAL A 259 -2.06 -13.29 -11.70
C VAL A 259 -3.31 -12.49 -11.31
N GLU A 260 -3.08 -11.30 -10.76
CA GLU A 260 -4.11 -10.39 -10.26
C GLU A 260 -4.99 -9.90 -11.41
N ARG A 261 -6.31 -9.99 -11.25
CA ARG A 261 -7.29 -9.70 -12.32
C ARG A 261 -8.41 -8.87 -11.73
N ARG A 262 -8.57 -7.65 -12.21
CA ARG A 262 -9.54 -6.68 -11.68
C ARG A 262 -10.65 -6.40 -12.69
N VAL A 263 -11.84 -6.15 -12.17
CA VAL A 263 -13.03 -5.70 -12.91
C VAL A 263 -13.34 -4.26 -12.49
N HIS A 264 -13.66 -3.42 -13.47
CA HIS A 264 -14.00 -2.02 -13.25
C HIS A 264 -15.47 -1.90 -12.81
N HIS A 265 -15.70 -1.32 -11.63
CA HIS A 265 -17.01 -1.06 -11.06
C HIS A 265 -17.22 0.44 -10.84
N ARG A 266 -18.50 0.85 -10.91
CA ARG A 266 -18.90 2.22 -10.57
C ARG A 266 -20.18 2.23 -9.75
N ILE A 267 -20.20 3.03 -8.68
CA ILE A 267 -21.31 3.11 -7.72
C ILE A 267 -21.70 4.57 -7.50
N LEU A 268 -22.96 4.92 -7.74
CA LEU A 268 -23.57 6.17 -7.34
C LEU A 268 -24.22 6.00 -5.96
N MET A 269 -23.83 6.84 -4.99
CA MET A 269 -24.28 6.76 -3.60
C MET A 269 -24.63 8.12 -3.00
N THR A 270 -25.46 8.11 -1.96
CA THR A 270 -25.95 9.27 -1.22
C THR A 270 -26.05 8.93 0.28
N PRO A 271 -25.87 9.86 1.23
CA PRO A 271 -25.53 11.28 1.07
C PRO A 271 -24.06 11.55 0.74
N TYR A 272 -23.79 12.69 0.11
CA TYR A 272 -22.47 13.32 0.21
C TYR A 272 -22.25 13.88 1.63
N GLY A 273 -21.04 13.70 2.15
CA GLY A 273 -20.60 14.29 3.41
C GLY A 273 -19.25 15.01 3.29
N GLU A 274 -19.05 16.03 4.11
CA GLU A 274 -17.74 16.69 4.28
C GLU A 274 -16.89 15.89 5.28
N PRO A 275 -15.54 15.94 5.23
CA PRO A 275 -14.71 15.26 6.23
C PRO A 275 -15.09 15.65 7.67
N LEU A 276 -15.00 14.73 8.63
CA LEU A 276 -15.33 15.02 10.04
C LEU A 276 -14.57 16.23 10.60
N GLU A 277 -13.35 16.46 10.08
CA GLU A 277 -12.52 17.66 10.26
C GLU A 277 -13.24 19.01 10.05
N SER A 278 -14.37 19.04 9.36
CA SER A 278 -15.15 20.24 9.01
C SER A 278 -16.24 20.62 10.03
N PHE A 279 -16.25 19.99 11.21
CA PHE A 279 -17.17 20.30 12.31
C PHE A 279 -17.09 21.79 12.70
N THR A 280 -18.22 22.38 13.09
CA THR A 280 -18.36 23.82 13.41
C THR A 280 -18.28 24.12 14.90
N CYS A 281 -18.58 23.14 15.77
CA CYS A 281 -18.47 23.21 17.21
C CYS A 281 -18.23 21.83 17.85
N LEU A 282 -17.74 21.79 19.10
CA LEU A 282 -17.57 20.54 19.86
C LEU A 282 -18.87 19.73 19.97
N HIS A 283 -20.02 20.39 20.13
CA HIS A 283 -21.32 19.70 20.20
C HIS A 283 -21.65 18.98 18.88
N GLU A 284 -21.36 19.57 17.70
CA GLU A 284 -21.53 18.88 16.41
C GLU A 284 -20.55 17.71 16.28
N LEU A 285 -19.29 17.88 16.70
CA LEU A 285 -18.29 16.81 16.71
C LEU A 285 -18.73 15.63 17.58
N MET A 286 -19.11 15.87 18.84
CA MET A 286 -19.53 14.81 19.76
C MET A 286 -20.85 14.16 19.36
N THR A 287 -21.79 14.92 18.77
CA THR A 287 -22.99 14.35 18.14
C THR A 287 -22.60 13.40 17.00
N ALA A 288 -21.66 13.79 16.14
CA ALA A 288 -21.20 12.95 15.04
C ALA A 288 -20.45 11.69 15.52
N ILE A 289 -19.65 11.78 16.58
CA ILE A 289 -19.04 10.60 17.21
C ILE A 289 -20.10 9.65 17.78
N LYS A 290 -21.16 10.18 18.42
CA LYS A 290 -22.30 9.38 18.88
C LYS A 290 -23.01 8.67 17.73
N ASP A 291 -23.20 9.35 16.59
CA ASP A 291 -23.78 8.76 15.37
C ASP A 291 -22.92 7.64 14.80
N ILE A 292 -21.59 7.82 14.76
CA ILE A 292 -20.63 6.81 14.30
C ILE A 292 -20.68 5.58 15.21
N ILE A 293 -20.74 5.76 16.53
CA ILE A 293 -20.86 4.65 17.49
C ILE A 293 -22.20 3.92 17.35
N LYS A 294 -23.32 4.64 17.14
CA LYS A 294 -24.63 4.05 16.79
C LYS A 294 -24.57 3.24 15.50
N THR A 295 -23.88 3.76 14.49
CA THR A 295 -23.67 3.05 13.22
C THR A 295 -22.91 1.74 13.45
N ILE A 296 -21.84 1.75 14.27
CA ILE A 296 -21.06 0.55 14.61
C ILE A 296 -21.91 -0.47 15.43
N GLU A 297 -22.81 -0.02 16.31
CA GLU A 297 -23.78 -0.88 17.00
C GLU A 297 -24.71 -1.59 15.98
N GLU A 298 -25.35 -0.82 15.10
CA GLU A 298 -26.27 -1.34 14.08
C GLU A 298 -25.58 -2.28 13.06
N LEU A 299 -24.31 -2.04 12.72
CA LEU A 299 -23.48 -2.95 11.93
C LEU A 299 -23.17 -4.24 12.68
N THR A 300 -22.81 -4.14 13.96
CA THR A 300 -22.50 -5.29 14.83
C THR A 300 -23.72 -6.22 15.00
N GLU A 301 -24.93 -5.64 15.11
CA GLU A 301 -26.19 -6.39 15.12
C GLU A 301 -26.41 -7.14 13.79
N ARG A 302 -26.15 -6.48 12.66
CA ARG A 302 -26.21 -7.07 11.30
C ARG A 302 -25.04 -8.00 10.95
N LYS A 303 -24.12 -8.23 11.90
CA LYS A 303 -22.92 -9.09 11.73
C LYS A 303 -21.99 -8.59 10.62
N VAL A 304 -21.84 -7.27 10.55
CA VAL A 304 -20.89 -6.57 9.68
C VAL A 304 -19.87 -5.84 10.56
N LEU A 305 -18.60 -5.90 10.19
CA LEU A 305 -17.51 -5.11 10.79
C LEU A 305 -16.91 -4.21 9.71
N HIS A 306 -16.50 -2.99 10.03
CA HIS A 306 -15.96 -2.06 9.04
C HIS A 306 -14.47 -2.27 8.78
N ARG A 307 -13.68 -2.52 9.83
CA ARG A 307 -12.23 -2.84 9.76
C ARG A 307 -11.28 -1.75 9.23
N ASP A 308 -11.78 -0.55 8.95
CA ASP A 308 -10.96 0.59 8.50
C ASP A 308 -11.61 1.94 8.88
N ILE A 309 -12.06 2.05 10.13
CA ILE A 309 -12.46 3.34 10.68
C ILE A 309 -11.22 4.24 10.78
N SER A 310 -11.24 5.37 10.08
CA SER A 310 -10.14 6.33 9.98
C SER A 310 -10.69 7.74 9.76
N ILE A 311 -9.87 8.78 9.96
CA ILE A 311 -10.30 10.17 9.74
C ILE A 311 -10.76 10.47 8.29
N ASN A 312 -10.35 9.64 7.32
CA ASN A 312 -10.80 9.78 5.92
C ASN A 312 -12.14 9.07 5.65
N ASN A 313 -12.50 8.10 6.50
CA ASN A 313 -13.65 7.21 6.34
C ASN A 313 -14.82 7.60 7.26
N VAL A 314 -14.73 8.74 7.94
CA VAL A 314 -15.82 9.34 8.72
C VAL A 314 -16.12 10.77 8.25
N VAL A 315 -17.40 11.06 8.04
CA VAL A 315 -17.88 12.31 7.42
C VAL A 315 -19.06 12.91 8.16
N LEU A 316 -19.28 14.21 7.94
CA LEU A 316 -20.46 14.98 8.33
C LEU A 316 -21.39 15.10 7.12
N ALA A 317 -22.47 14.34 7.12
CA ALA A 317 -23.47 14.32 6.05
C ALA A 317 -24.78 14.99 6.50
N LEU A 318 -25.51 15.62 5.56
CA LEU A 318 -26.82 16.23 5.84
C LEU A 318 -27.84 15.15 6.24
N SER A 319 -28.49 15.33 7.39
CA SER A 319 -29.55 14.41 7.88
C SER A 319 -30.76 14.32 6.95
N ASN A 320 -31.06 15.40 6.22
CA ASN A 320 -31.94 15.34 5.05
C ASN A 320 -31.14 15.84 3.82
N PRO A 321 -30.72 14.95 2.91
CA PRO A 321 -29.90 15.32 1.75
C PRO A 321 -30.57 16.31 0.77
N LYS A 322 -31.90 16.47 0.84
CA LYS A 322 -32.68 17.43 0.06
C LYS A 322 -32.92 18.77 0.77
N ASP A 323 -32.52 18.90 2.03
CA ASP A 323 -32.61 20.16 2.79
C ASP A 323 -31.20 20.62 3.21
N PRO A 324 -30.62 21.62 2.52
CA PRO A 324 -29.34 22.23 2.88
C PRO A 324 -29.31 22.88 4.27
N LYS A 325 -30.47 23.08 4.93
CA LYS A 325 -30.56 23.58 6.31
C LYS A 325 -30.69 22.48 7.35
N SER A 326 -30.74 21.21 6.94
CA SER A 326 -30.76 20.10 7.88
C SER A 326 -29.44 20.00 8.64
N ARG A 327 -29.48 19.51 9.88
CA ARG A 327 -28.27 19.33 10.70
C ARG A 327 -27.36 18.29 10.02
N ARG A 328 -26.04 18.52 10.04
CA ARG A 328 -25.09 17.48 9.68
C ARG A 328 -25.03 16.45 10.81
N ARG A 329 -24.77 15.19 10.47
CA ARG A 329 -24.67 14.03 11.37
C ARG A 329 -23.46 13.19 10.98
N GLY A 330 -22.95 12.42 11.92
CA GLY A 330 -21.85 11.49 11.65
C GLY A 330 -22.28 10.40 10.70
N SER A 331 -21.38 10.00 9.79
CA SER A 331 -21.59 8.87 8.89
C SER A 331 -20.25 8.21 8.55
N ILE A 332 -20.27 6.91 8.32
CA ILE A 332 -19.12 6.07 8.00
C ILE A 332 -19.15 5.77 6.49
N ILE A 333 -17.99 5.75 5.81
CA ILE A 333 -17.85 5.51 4.37
C ILE A 333 -16.65 4.59 4.05
N ASP A 334 -16.57 4.10 2.81
CA ASP A 334 -15.58 3.14 2.27
C ASP A 334 -15.66 1.73 2.91
N PHE A 335 -16.69 0.98 2.52
CA PHE A 335 -16.94 -0.39 3.01
C PHE A 335 -16.15 -1.46 2.22
N ASP A 336 -15.16 -1.08 1.41
CA ASP A 336 -14.34 -2.00 0.59
C ASP A 336 -13.57 -3.05 1.43
N LEU A 337 -13.26 -2.76 2.70
CA LEU A 337 -12.59 -3.67 3.64
C LEU A 337 -13.56 -4.34 4.64
N ALA A 338 -14.86 -4.05 4.54
CA ALA A 338 -15.86 -4.51 5.49
C ALA A 338 -16.09 -6.03 5.42
N LEU A 339 -16.42 -6.62 6.57
CA LEU A 339 -16.52 -8.06 6.77
C LEU A 339 -17.92 -8.46 7.18
N ASP A 340 -18.65 -9.14 6.29
CA ASP A 340 -19.82 -9.91 6.68
C ASP A 340 -19.41 -11.23 7.35
N LEU A 341 -19.75 -11.38 8.63
CA LEU A 341 -19.46 -12.57 9.42
C LEU A 341 -20.43 -13.73 9.09
N ASN A 342 -21.60 -13.46 8.52
CA ASN A 342 -22.57 -14.51 8.16
C ASN A 342 -22.15 -15.28 6.90
N SER A 343 -21.42 -14.63 5.99
CA SER A 343 -21.07 -15.18 4.67
C SER A 343 -19.76 -15.99 4.68
N MET A 344 -19.27 -16.43 5.84
CA MET A 344 -17.91 -17.00 5.99
C MET A 344 -17.86 -18.54 5.97
N SER A 345 -17.05 -19.08 5.06
CA SER A 345 -16.31 -20.33 5.26
C SER A 345 -15.05 -20.05 6.11
N GLY A 346 -14.63 -21.04 6.91
CA GLY A 346 -13.82 -20.83 8.12
C GLY A 346 -12.38 -20.30 7.98
N ASP A 347 -11.87 -20.08 6.77
CA ASP A 347 -10.46 -19.75 6.53
C ASP A 347 -10.22 -18.28 6.14
N VAL A 348 -11.14 -17.64 5.41
CA VAL A 348 -10.96 -16.26 4.90
C VAL A 348 -11.11 -15.17 6.01
N ALA A 349 -11.54 -15.57 7.21
CA ALA A 349 -11.74 -14.67 8.35
C ALA A 349 -10.54 -14.61 9.33
N LYS A 350 -9.47 -15.36 9.07
CA LYS A 350 -8.26 -15.44 9.89
C LYS A 350 -7.27 -14.32 9.52
N GLY A 351 -6.52 -13.82 10.51
CA GLY A 351 -5.33 -12.97 10.32
C GLY A 351 -5.56 -11.57 9.74
N ARG A 352 -5.94 -11.50 8.46
CA ARG A 352 -5.68 -10.40 7.52
C ARG A 352 -5.68 -9.02 8.16
N ARG A 353 -4.47 -8.51 8.42
CA ARG A 353 -4.22 -7.16 8.97
C ARG A 353 -4.84 -6.07 8.09
N THR A 354 -5.90 -5.44 8.59
CA THR A 354 -6.67 -4.37 7.90
C THR A 354 -6.82 -3.15 8.78
N GLY A 355 -6.79 -1.97 8.15
CA GLY A 355 -6.96 -0.68 8.81
C GLY A 355 -5.83 0.29 8.49
N THR A 356 -6.14 1.58 8.56
CA THR A 356 -5.20 2.69 8.40
C THR A 356 -4.29 2.81 9.63
N LEU A 357 -2.97 2.65 9.46
CA LEU A 357 -2.00 2.44 10.56
C LEU A 357 -2.21 3.26 11.86
N PRO A 358 -2.29 4.61 11.85
CA PRO A 358 -2.49 5.39 13.07
C PRO A 358 -3.80 5.08 13.82
N PHE A 359 -4.85 4.66 13.10
CA PHE A 359 -6.17 4.32 13.63
C PHE A 359 -6.39 2.82 13.88
N MET A 360 -5.39 1.98 13.54
CA MET A 360 -5.48 0.54 13.77
C MET A 360 -5.47 0.21 15.27
N ALA A 361 -6.38 -0.68 15.69
CA ALA A 361 -6.47 -1.20 17.04
C ALA A 361 -5.21 -1.98 17.46
N LEU A 362 -4.78 -1.87 18.72
CA LEU A 362 -3.54 -2.46 19.23
C LEU A 362 -3.44 -3.98 19.03
N GLN A 363 -4.57 -4.68 19.15
CA GLN A 363 -4.62 -6.13 18.92
C GLN A 363 -4.43 -6.50 17.44
N MET A 364 -4.80 -5.62 16.50
CA MET A 364 -4.68 -5.83 15.05
C MET A 364 -3.31 -5.45 14.49
N MET A 365 -2.48 -4.76 15.27
CA MET A 365 -1.10 -4.39 14.88
C MET A 365 -0.07 -5.51 15.14
N VAL A 366 -0.46 -6.61 15.81
CA VAL A 366 0.43 -7.75 16.10
C VAL A 366 0.71 -8.53 14.81
N SER A 367 1.90 -9.10 14.65
CA SER A 367 2.22 -10.00 13.54
C SER A 367 1.39 -11.29 13.63
N GLU A 368 0.82 -11.73 12.50
CA GLU A 368 -0.21 -12.80 12.47
C GLU A 368 0.28 -14.12 13.09
N ASN A 369 1.59 -14.41 13.01
CA ASN A 369 2.25 -15.54 13.66
C ASN A 369 2.03 -15.67 15.17
N TYR A 370 1.69 -14.60 15.88
CA TYR A 370 1.60 -14.61 17.35
C TYR A 370 0.20 -14.75 17.93
N ASN A 371 -0.85 -14.37 17.19
CA ASN A 371 -2.22 -14.44 17.68
C ASN A 371 -3.22 -14.19 16.55
N ASN A 372 -3.89 -15.26 16.11
CA ASN A 372 -4.92 -15.22 15.06
C ASN A 372 -6.26 -14.66 15.61
N VAL A 373 -6.21 -13.43 16.13
CA VAL A 373 -7.35 -12.74 16.76
C VAL A 373 -8.27 -12.23 15.66
N PRO A 374 -9.54 -12.69 15.60
CA PRO A 374 -10.49 -12.17 14.62
C PRO A 374 -10.83 -10.72 14.95
N HIS A 375 -11.03 -9.90 13.91
CA HIS A 375 -11.52 -8.53 14.09
C HIS A 375 -12.91 -8.56 14.75
N ALA A 376 -13.18 -7.59 15.62
CA ALA A 376 -14.40 -7.52 16.42
C ALA A 376 -14.88 -6.07 16.59
N TYR A 377 -16.12 -5.89 17.07
CA TYR A 377 -16.78 -4.59 17.24
C TYR A 377 -15.93 -3.59 18.03
N TYR A 378 -15.20 -4.06 19.05
CA TYR A 378 -14.40 -3.20 19.92
C TYR A 378 -13.14 -2.66 19.24
N HIS A 379 -12.63 -3.30 18.18
CA HIS A 379 -11.53 -2.75 17.38
C HIS A 379 -11.99 -1.54 16.56
N ASP A 380 -13.18 -1.60 15.95
CA ASP A 380 -13.77 -0.47 15.22
C ASP A 380 -14.07 0.71 16.18
N LEU A 381 -14.44 0.42 17.45
CA LEU A 381 -14.59 1.43 18.50
C LEU A 381 -13.24 2.02 18.97
N GLU A 382 -12.20 1.18 19.12
CA GLU A 382 -10.83 1.64 19.44
C GLU A 382 -10.30 2.59 18.35
N SER A 383 -10.62 2.34 17.08
CA SER A 383 -10.35 3.29 15.99
C SER A 383 -11.06 4.64 16.14
N VAL A 384 -12.30 4.68 16.66
CA VAL A 384 -13.02 5.96 16.92
C VAL A 384 -12.30 6.79 17.98
N LEU A 385 -11.78 6.15 19.04
CA LEU A 385 -10.93 6.82 20.03
C LEU A 385 -9.70 7.46 19.38
N TYR A 386 -9.03 6.73 18.46
CA TYR A 386 -7.87 7.27 17.74
C TYR A 386 -8.22 8.41 16.77
N VAL A 387 -9.42 8.39 16.16
CA VAL A 387 -9.94 9.52 15.37
C VAL A 387 -10.10 10.77 16.24
N LEU A 388 -10.64 10.64 17.45
CA LEU A 388 -10.75 11.75 18.40
C LEU A 388 -9.38 12.30 18.84
N CYS A 389 -8.46 11.42 19.24
CA CYS A 389 -7.09 11.82 19.61
C CYS A 389 -6.39 12.55 18.45
N TRP A 390 -6.53 12.05 17.22
CA TRP A 390 -5.96 12.69 16.04
C TRP A 390 -6.54 14.10 15.83
N LEU A 391 -7.86 14.26 15.83
CA LEU A 391 -8.53 15.55 15.66
C LEU A 391 -8.10 16.59 16.71
N CYS A 392 -8.08 16.20 17.98
CA CYS A 392 -7.79 17.11 19.08
C CYS A 392 -6.32 17.57 19.11
N THR A 393 -5.38 16.77 18.59
CA THR A 393 -3.95 17.11 18.46
C THR A 393 -3.65 17.86 17.14
N ALA A 394 -4.31 17.51 16.04
CA ALA A 394 -3.97 17.97 14.68
C ALA A 394 -4.66 19.27 14.25
N GLN A 395 -5.65 19.78 14.99
CA GLN A 395 -6.38 21.02 14.65
C GLN A 395 -6.37 22.02 15.82
N GLU A 396 -6.39 23.32 15.54
CA GLU A 396 -6.47 24.35 16.59
C GLU A 396 -7.90 24.52 17.12
N GLY A 397 -8.88 24.17 16.30
CA GLY A 397 -10.30 24.39 16.57
C GLY A 397 -11.18 24.05 15.35
N PRO A 398 -12.44 24.50 15.33
CA PRO A 398 -13.45 24.05 14.37
C PRO A 398 -13.19 24.57 12.96
N ASN A 399 -13.96 24.07 11.99
CA ASN A 399 -13.87 24.38 10.56
C ASN A 399 -12.50 24.01 9.95
N SER A 400 -11.89 22.92 10.43
CA SER A 400 -10.56 22.47 10.00
C SER A 400 -9.48 23.54 10.23
N THR A 401 -9.52 24.24 11.37
CA THR A 401 -8.55 25.31 11.64
C THR A 401 -7.16 24.69 11.84
N PRO A 402 -6.14 25.03 11.01
CA PRO A 402 -4.80 24.47 11.13
C PRO A 402 -4.15 24.84 12.46
N ARG A 403 -3.34 23.92 13.03
CA ARG A 403 -2.57 24.20 14.27
C ARG A 403 -1.69 25.44 14.14
N SER A 404 -1.47 26.10 15.29
CA SER A 404 -0.48 27.16 15.44
C SER A 404 0.87 26.76 14.84
N ARG A 405 1.57 27.74 14.25
CA ARG A 405 2.91 27.52 13.67
C ARG A 405 3.96 27.10 14.70
N ASP A 406 3.69 27.34 15.98
CA ASP A 406 4.58 26.98 17.09
C ASP A 406 4.42 25.51 17.51
N PHE A 407 3.34 24.84 17.09
CA PHE A 407 3.11 23.42 17.35
C PHE A 407 3.64 22.56 16.19
N ARG A 408 4.61 21.69 16.47
CA ARG A 408 5.20 20.77 15.49
C ARG A 408 4.48 19.42 15.56
N PHE A 409 3.44 19.26 14.74
CA PHE A 409 2.64 18.02 14.72
C PHE A 409 3.50 16.78 14.44
N GLU A 410 4.54 16.91 13.61
CA GLU A 410 5.47 15.84 13.24
C GLU A 410 6.28 15.28 14.43
N GLU A 411 6.35 16.01 15.55
CA GLU A 411 6.98 15.57 16.79
C GLU A 411 5.99 14.96 17.79
N SER A 412 4.68 15.03 17.52
CA SER A 412 3.64 14.42 18.35
C SER A 412 3.63 12.90 18.18
N GLU A 413 3.20 12.19 19.24
CA GLU A 413 3.08 10.73 19.19
C GLU A 413 2.01 10.26 18.18
N ILE A 414 0.93 11.03 18.01
CA ILE A 414 -0.08 10.79 16.97
C ILE A 414 0.54 10.73 15.57
N ALA A 415 1.50 11.62 15.28
CA ALA A 415 2.22 11.59 14.01
C ALA A 415 3.17 10.38 13.91
N ARG A 416 3.82 10.01 15.02
CA ARG A 416 4.68 8.81 15.11
C ARG A 416 3.90 7.52 14.84
N TRP A 417 2.62 7.44 15.20
CA TRP A 417 1.74 6.31 14.82
C TRP A 417 1.50 6.18 13.32
N ALA A 418 1.70 7.24 12.53
CA ALA A 418 1.70 7.20 11.07
C ALA A 418 3.10 6.97 10.45
N GLY A 419 4.12 6.68 11.27
CA GLY A 419 5.52 6.56 10.83
C GLY A 419 6.19 7.90 10.53
N ILE A 420 5.64 9.02 11.02
CA ILE A 420 6.19 10.36 10.82
C ILE A 420 7.28 10.61 11.87
N GLY A 421 8.40 11.21 11.47
CA GLY A 421 9.51 11.53 12.38
C GLY A 421 10.31 10.33 12.88
N ILE A 422 10.09 9.14 12.32
CA ILE A 422 10.84 7.90 12.63
C ILE A 422 11.74 7.58 11.44
N ASP A 423 13.03 7.39 11.70
CA ASP A 423 13.96 6.78 10.74
C ASP A 423 13.69 5.27 10.70
N ASP A 424 13.36 4.76 9.51
CA ASP A 424 12.98 3.37 9.23
C ASP A 424 11.84 2.78 10.11
N PRO A 425 10.59 3.21 9.90
CA PRO A 425 9.46 2.86 10.76
C PRO A 425 9.03 1.38 10.61
N ASN A 426 9.43 0.52 11.55
CA ASN A 426 8.88 -0.84 11.65
C ASN A 426 7.58 -0.89 12.48
N LEU A 427 6.63 -1.74 12.05
CA LEU A 427 5.29 -1.87 12.64
C LEU A 427 5.33 -2.22 14.13
N ASP A 428 6.23 -3.11 14.54
CA ASP A 428 6.32 -3.58 15.92
C ASP A 428 6.86 -2.51 16.87
N GLY A 429 7.75 -1.64 16.40
CA GLY A 429 8.21 -0.45 17.10
C GLY A 429 7.08 0.55 17.33
N ILE A 430 6.30 0.85 16.28
CA ILE A 430 5.12 1.72 16.36
C ILE A 430 4.08 1.13 17.32
N ARG A 431 3.77 -0.17 17.19
CA ARG A 431 2.85 -0.89 18.08
C ARG A 431 3.31 -0.81 19.53
N ARG A 432 4.59 -1.04 19.82
CA ARG A 432 5.12 -0.97 21.20
C ARG A 432 4.97 0.42 21.79
N ALA A 433 5.36 1.48 21.08
CA ALA A 433 5.21 2.87 21.53
C ALA A 433 3.74 3.21 21.81
N LYS A 434 2.84 2.93 20.84
CA LYS A 434 1.40 3.11 20.97
C LYS A 434 0.82 2.29 22.14
N THR A 435 1.28 1.06 22.35
CA THR A 435 0.83 0.21 23.47
C THR A 435 1.20 0.81 24.81
N THR A 436 2.44 1.27 24.99
CA THR A 436 2.90 1.91 26.24
C THR A 436 2.03 3.11 26.58
N ILE A 437 1.87 4.03 25.62
CA ILE A 437 1.21 5.32 25.84
C ILE A 437 -0.31 5.17 26.00
N MET A 438 -0.94 4.18 25.35
CA MET A 438 -2.37 3.95 25.51
C MET A 438 -2.74 3.16 26.79
N LYS A 439 -1.82 2.37 27.35
CA LYS A 439 -2.08 1.54 28.54
C LYS A 439 -1.65 2.16 29.86
N ASP A 440 -0.74 3.12 29.84
CA ASP A 440 -0.30 3.86 31.03
C ASP A 440 -1.05 5.20 31.13
N ASP A 441 -1.60 5.49 32.31
CA ASP A 441 -2.46 6.66 32.53
C ASP A 441 -1.66 7.97 32.52
N ILE A 442 -0.41 7.92 33.00
CA ILE A 442 0.48 9.09 33.09
C ILE A 442 1.01 9.43 31.70
N GLU A 443 1.48 8.43 30.94
CA GLU A 443 1.93 8.62 29.56
C GLU A 443 0.77 9.09 28.66
N PHE A 444 -0.44 8.53 28.81
CA PHE A 444 -1.60 9.01 28.05
C PHE A 444 -1.92 10.48 28.33
N GLY A 445 -1.95 10.87 29.59
CA GLY A 445 -2.20 12.26 30.01
C GLY A 445 -1.14 13.22 29.46
N ALA A 446 0.14 12.91 29.68
CA ALA A 446 1.26 13.79 29.34
C ALA A 446 1.59 13.84 27.84
N VAL A 447 1.38 12.75 27.10
CA VAL A 447 1.79 12.65 25.68
C VAL A 447 0.62 12.86 24.72
N ILE A 448 -0.61 12.48 25.08
CA ILE A 448 -1.79 12.66 24.22
C ILE A 448 -2.62 13.85 24.66
N LEU A 449 -3.16 13.84 25.89
CA LEU A 449 -4.14 14.83 26.33
C LEU A 449 -3.54 16.25 26.50
N ASP A 450 -2.30 16.37 26.99
CA ASP A 450 -1.62 17.66 27.10
C ASP A 450 -1.20 18.27 25.75
N ASN A 451 -1.16 17.46 24.68
CA ASN A 451 -0.92 17.94 23.31
C ASN A 451 -2.22 18.36 22.57
N PHE A 452 -3.39 18.24 23.21
CA PHE A 452 -4.65 18.73 22.64
C PHE A 452 -4.65 20.26 22.54
N ALA A 453 -5.16 20.81 21.44
CA ALA A 453 -5.30 22.25 21.33
C ALA A 453 -6.25 22.81 22.42
N PRO A 454 -6.09 24.07 22.87
CA PRO A 454 -6.91 24.64 23.95
C PRO A 454 -8.42 24.54 23.72
N TYR A 455 -8.85 24.54 22.45
CA TYR A 455 -10.25 24.37 22.07
C TYR A 455 -10.86 23.01 22.50
N PHE A 456 -10.06 21.93 22.53
CA PHE A 456 -10.54 20.58 22.84
C PHE A 456 -10.38 20.17 24.31
N GLN A 457 -9.93 21.07 25.19
CA GLN A 457 -9.79 20.77 26.62
C GLN A 457 -11.08 20.23 27.28
N PRO A 458 -12.32 20.66 26.92
CA PRO A 458 -13.55 20.06 27.43
C PRO A 458 -13.73 18.57 27.10
N LEU A 459 -13.04 18.03 26.09
CA LEU A 459 -13.16 16.62 25.68
C LEU A 459 -12.20 15.69 26.44
N ARG A 460 -11.30 16.20 27.30
CA ARG A 460 -10.26 15.37 27.95
C ARG A 460 -10.85 14.23 28.79
N GLU A 461 -11.81 14.52 29.66
CA GLU A 461 -12.46 13.52 30.50
C GLU A 461 -13.24 12.48 29.67
N CYS A 462 -13.87 12.91 28.57
CA CYS A 462 -14.56 12.02 27.62
C CYS A 462 -13.57 11.03 26.98
N VAL A 463 -12.46 11.54 26.44
CA VAL A 463 -11.44 10.75 25.76
C VAL A 463 -10.72 9.80 26.74
N GLU A 464 -10.47 10.24 27.96
CA GLU A 464 -9.91 9.41 29.04
C GLU A 464 -10.86 8.28 29.45
N SER A 465 -12.15 8.58 29.67
CA SER A 465 -13.19 7.58 29.97
C SER A 465 -13.37 6.57 28.81
N MET A 466 -13.35 7.05 27.56
CA MET A 466 -13.38 6.19 26.38
C MET A 466 -12.14 5.29 26.29
N ARG A 467 -10.94 5.79 26.65
CA ARG A 467 -9.71 4.97 26.71
C ARG A 467 -9.84 3.86 27.73
N GLU A 468 -10.25 4.15 28.96
CA GLU A 468 -10.41 3.12 30.01
C GLU A 468 -11.40 2.02 29.58
N LEU A 469 -12.48 2.41 28.89
CA LEU A 469 -13.45 1.48 28.36
C LEU A 469 -12.96 0.69 27.13
N LEU A 470 -12.08 1.23 26.29
CA LEU A 470 -11.70 0.59 25.02
C LEU A 470 -10.30 -0.06 25.04
N VAL A 471 -9.40 0.35 25.94
CA VAL A 471 -8.02 -0.16 26.02
C VAL A 471 -7.80 -0.93 27.33
N PHE A 472 -7.59 -2.24 27.23
CA PHE A 472 -7.37 -3.08 28.40
C PHE A 472 -5.91 -3.06 28.89
N SER A 473 -5.68 -2.42 30.04
CA SER A 473 -4.37 -2.29 30.70
C SER A 473 -3.90 -3.58 31.40
N GLY A 474 -4.81 -4.47 31.81
CA GLY A 474 -4.49 -5.80 32.33
C GLY A 474 -3.97 -5.87 33.78
N LEU A 475 -4.11 -4.78 34.56
CA LEU A 475 -3.57 -4.67 35.92
C LEU A 475 -4.27 -5.55 36.98
N HIS A 476 -5.40 -6.17 36.67
CA HIS A 476 -6.20 -6.94 37.65
C HIS A 476 -5.90 -8.44 37.61
N LYS A 477 -4.92 -8.88 38.43
CA LYS A 477 -4.43 -10.27 38.52
C LYS A 477 -5.40 -11.29 39.17
N HIS A 478 -6.66 -10.95 39.44
CA HIS A 478 -7.60 -11.83 40.14
C HIS A 478 -8.61 -12.50 39.20
N VAL A 479 -8.30 -13.75 38.85
CA VAL A 479 -9.11 -14.63 37.98
C VAL A 479 -10.31 -15.22 38.74
N GLU A 480 -11.18 -14.37 39.28
CA GLU A 480 -12.58 -14.76 39.46
C GLU A 480 -13.31 -14.36 38.16
N THR A 481 -13.84 -15.38 37.46
CA THR A 481 -14.45 -15.28 36.12
C THR A 481 -15.21 -13.96 35.91
N HIS A 482 -14.65 -13.04 35.13
CA HIS A 482 -15.09 -11.64 35.07
C HIS A 482 -16.59 -11.48 34.75
N ASN A 483 -17.15 -12.36 33.92
CA ASN A 483 -18.59 -12.40 33.61
C ASN A 483 -19.46 -12.65 34.84
N ARG A 484 -19.00 -13.47 35.80
CA ARG A 484 -19.72 -13.72 37.06
C ARG A 484 -19.86 -12.44 37.89
N ILE A 485 -18.91 -11.51 37.85
CA ILE A 485 -19.01 -10.23 38.55
C ILE A 485 -20.17 -9.39 37.97
N ILE A 486 -20.26 -9.32 36.64
CA ILE A 486 -21.36 -8.61 35.94
C ILE A 486 -22.70 -9.32 36.17
N GLU A 487 -22.76 -10.65 36.08
CA GLU A 487 -23.98 -11.43 36.34
C GLU A 487 -24.46 -11.28 37.79
N GLU A 488 -23.53 -11.34 38.76
CA GLU A 488 -23.83 -11.13 40.17
C GLU A 488 -24.25 -9.69 40.49
N TRP A 489 -23.75 -8.70 39.75
CA TRP A 489 -24.19 -7.31 39.85
C TRP A 489 -25.60 -7.14 39.25
N ARG A 490 -25.84 -7.63 38.02
CA ARG A 490 -27.15 -7.58 37.34
C ARG A 490 -28.26 -8.28 38.12
N ARG A 491 -27.94 -9.41 38.78
CA ARG A 491 -28.87 -10.13 39.66
C ARG A 491 -29.30 -9.31 40.89
N ARG A 492 -28.49 -8.33 41.31
CA ARG A 492 -28.78 -7.40 42.42
C ARG A 492 -29.41 -6.08 41.93
N HIS A 493 -29.12 -5.66 40.70
CA HIS A 493 -29.50 -4.38 40.11
C HIS A 493 -30.22 -4.59 38.77
N VAL A 494 -31.47 -5.06 38.82
CA VAL A 494 -32.23 -5.46 37.63
C VAL A 494 -32.74 -4.22 36.88
N GLY A 495 -32.19 -3.98 35.69
CA GLY A 495 -32.57 -2.87 34.80
C GLY A 495 -31.66 -1.64 34.89
N GLU A 496 -30.72 -1.62 35.83
CA GLU A 496 -29.67 -0.60 35.92
C GLU A 496 -28.55 -0.87 34.90
N GLU A 497 -27.78 0.16 34.56
CA GLU A 497 -26.65 0.06 33.63
C GLU A 497 -25.36 -0.33 34.36
N VAL A 498 -24.56 -1.21 33.75
CA VAL A 498 -23.34 -1.72 34.39
C VAL A 498 -22.32 -0.58 34.53
N PRO A 499 -21.85 -0.25 35.76
CA PRO A 499 -20.87 0.81 35.97
C PRO A 499 -19.56 0.58 35.21
N LEU A 500 -18.95 1.68 34.75
CA LEU A 500 -17.67 1.66 34.03
C LEU A 500 -16.59 0.91 34.83
N GLU A 501 -16.51 1.15 36.14
CA GLU A 501 -15.52 0.56 37.06
C GLU A 501 -15.62 -0.96 37.20
N LEU A 502 -16.74 -1.56 36.78
CA LEU A 502 -16.91 -3.01 36.65
C LEU A 502 -16.59 -3.50 35.24
N LEU A 503 -16.98 -2.77 34.19
CA LEU A 503 -16.68 -3.11 32.80
C LEU A 503 -15.17 -3.10 32.51
N ILE A 504 -14.43 -2.10 33.00
CA ILE A 504 -12.97 -1.98 32.75
C ILE A 504 -12.17 -3.17 33.28
N ARG A 505 -12.69 -3.88 34.29
CA ARG A 505 -12.06 -5.08 34.88
C ARG A 505 -12.16 -6.32 34.01
N VAL A 506 -13.04 -6.32 33.01
CA VAL A 506 -13.33 -7.47 32.15
C VAL A 506 -12.44 -7.38 30.89
N PRO A 507 -11.81 -8.46 30.42
CA PRO A 507 -11.14 -8.49 29.12
C PRO A 507 -12.08 -8.14 27.96
N LEU A 508 -11.61 -7.42 26.93
CA LEU A 508 -12.45 -6.88 25.85
C LEU A 508 -13.26 -7.96 25.11
N ASP A 509 -12.65 -9.12 24.88
CA ASP A 509 -13.25 -10.31 24.26
C ASP A 509 -14.41 -10.91 25.07
N GLN A 510 -14.44 -10.66 26.38
CA GLN A 510 -15.47 -11.15 27.31
C GLN A 510 -16.59 -10.12 27.55
N ARG A 511 -16.44 -8.88 27.08
CA ARG A 511 -17.45 -7.83 27.28
C ARG A 511 -18.64 -8.03 26.34
N ILE A 512 -19.84 -7.92 26.92
CA ILE A 512 -21.10 -7.92 26.17
C ILE A 512 -21.22 -6.56 25.46
N ALA A 513 -21.22 -6.57 24.13
CA ALA A 513 -21.21 -5.37 23.31
C ALA A 513 -22.24 -4.31 23.72
N LYS A 514 -23.48 -4.75 24.02
CA LYS A 514 -24.57 -3.87 24.47
C LYS A 514 -24.26 -3.06 25.75
N ASP A 515 -23.48 -3.62 26.68
CA ASP A 515 -23.07 -2.87 27.88
C ASP A 515 -22.01 -1.82 27.53
N VAL A 516 -21.09 -2.15 26.60
CA VAL A 516 -20.05 -1.24 26.10
C VAL A 516 -20.66 -0.06 25.36
N PHE A 517 -21.60 -0.31 24.43
CA PHE A 517 -22.30 0.76 23.70
C PHE A 517 -23.09 1.68 24.64
N LYS A 518 -23.85 1.13 25.60
CA LYS A 518 -24.53 1.91 26.65
C LYS A 518 -23.57 2.79 27.44
N CYS A 519 -22.45 2.24 27.89
CA CYS A 519 -21.45 2.99 28.65
C CYS A 519 -20.81 4.11 27.80
N LEU A 520 -20.52 3.86 26.53
CA LEU A 520 -20.07 4.90 25.58
C LEU A 520 -21.11 6.01 25.40
N TYR A 521 -22.40 5.67 25.27
CA TYR A 521 -23.46 6.69 25.20
C TYR A 521 -23.53 7.52 26.49
N SER A 522 -23.45 6.90 27.67
CA SER A 522 -23.44 7.65 28.93
C SER A 522 -22.22 8.58 29.07
N ILE A 523 -21.05 8.18 28.58
CA ILE A 523 -19.85 9.03 28.56
C ILE A 523 -20.08 10.24 27.64
N ILE A 524 -20.53 9.99 26.41
CA ILE A 524 -20.70 11.05 25.40
C ILE A 524 -21.87 11.98 25.74
N ASP A 525 -22.96 11.46 26.30
CA ASP A 525 -24.13 12.26 26.68
C ASP A 525 -23.82 13.18 27.86
N LYS A 526 -23.04 12.71 28.86
CA LYS A 526 -22.50 13.59 29.90
C LYS A 526 -21.71 14.76 29.29
N THR A 527 -20.81 14.47 28.34
CA THR A 527 -20.01 15.52 27.68
C THR A 527 -20.87 16.44 26.80
N LEU A 528 -21.93 15.94 26.16
CA LEU A 528 -22.88 16.77 25.40
C LEU A 528 -23.71 17.68 26.33
N ASP A 529 -24.14 17.20 27.49
CA ASP A 529 -24.86 17.99 28.49
C ASP A 529 -23.97 19.10 29.12
N GLU A 530 -22.66 18.88 29.20
CA GLU A 530 -21.67 19.87 29.65
C GLU A 530 -21.28 20.90 28.57
N LEU A 531 -21.52 20.59 27.29
CA LEU A 531 -21.25 21.47 26.15
C LEU A 531 -22.49 22.31 25.79
N GLU A 532 -22.44 23.62 26.00
CA GLU A 532 -23.53 24.50 25.56
C GLU A 532 -23.82 24.34 24.05
N GLU A 533 -25.05 23.92 23.70
CA GLU A 533 -25.50 23.88 22.31
C GLU A 533 -25.50 25.32 21.76
N PRO A 534 -24.68 25.66 20.73
CA PRO A 534 -24.50 27.04 20.34
C PRO A 534 -25.78 27.60 19.71
N LEU A 535 -26.36 28.60 20.38
CA LEU A 535 -27.57 29.31 19.97
C LEU A 535 -27.42 29.91 18.55
N GLY A 536 -27.94 29.19 17.55
CA GLY A 536 -28.21 29.74 16.23
C GLY A 536 -27.04 29.80 15.25
N ILE A 537 -26.14 28.79 15.22
CA ILE A 537 -25.26 28.61 14.06
C ILE A 537 -26.14 28.19 12.87
N SER A 538 -26.42 29.12 11.96
CA SER A 538 -27.01 28.80 10.65
C SER A 538 -26.10 27.82 9.92
N PRO A 539 -26.63 26.72 9.36
CA PRO A 539 -25.87 25.87 8.44
C PRO A 539 -25.21 26.73 7.37
N ARG A 540 -23.91 26.52 7.12
CA ARG A 540 -23.22 27.17 6.01
C ARG A 540 -23.94 26.77 4.72
N LEU A 541 -24.42 27.77 3.98
CA LEU A 541 -24.80 27.58 2.59
C LEU A 541 -23.61 26.94 1.87
N ILE A 542 -23.87 25.82 1.19
CA ILE A 542 -22.94 25.25 0.19
C ILE A 542 -22.54 26.41 -0.74
N PRO A 543 -21.24 26.68 -0.97
CA PRO A 543 -20.83 27.81 -1.80
C PRO A 543 -21.25 27.61 -3.27
N THR A 544 -22.47 28.02 -3.62
CA THR A 544 -22.90 28.19 -5.00
C THR A 544 -22.18 29.41 -5.56
N SER A 545 -21.24 29.17 -6.47
CA SER A 545 -20.44 30.22 -7.12
C SER A 545 -21.29 31.02 -8.11
N SER A 546 -22.08 31.97 -7.61
CA SER A 546 -22.84 32.94 -8.42
C SER A 546 -23.31 34.13 -7.57
N ALA A 547 -22.54 35.21 -7.56
CA ALA A 547 -23.01 36.55 -7.18
C ALA A 547 -22.06 37.62 -7.75
N ASP A 548 -22.54 38.41 -8.71
CA ASP A 548 -21.87 39.60 -9.23
C ASP A 548 -21.86 40.76 -8.21
N GLY A 549 -20.96 41.73 -8.38
CA GLY A 549 -21.14 43.09 -7.84
C GLY A 549 -20.00 43.67 -7.00
N ASP A 550 -19.06 44.31 -7.69
CA ASP A 550 -18.25 45.49 -7.29
C ASP A 550 -17.61 45.58 -5.87
N GLY A 551 -16.27 45.58 -5.88
CA GLY A 551 -15.56 46.78 -5.43
C GLY A 551 -14.81 46.77 -4.09
N VAL A 552 -13.84 45.85 -3.89
CA VAL A 552 -12.71 46.06 -2.95
C VAL A 552 -11.40 45.57 -3.57
N GLU A 553 -10.30 46.28 -3.31
CA GLU A 553 -8.99 46.07 -3.95
C GLU A 553 -8.36 44.69 -3.72
N SER A 554 -7.63 44.23 -4.73
CA SER A 554 -7.06 42.89 -4.83
C SER A 554 -5.77 42.69 -4.02
N LEU A 555 -5.80 41.83 -3.00
CA LEU A 555 -4.60 41.21 -2.41
C LEU A 555 -4.79 39.69 -2.19
N SER A 556 -4.10 38.90 -3.01
CA SER A 556 -3.60 37.53 -2.77
C SER A 556 -4.50 36.42 -2.16
N VAL A 557 -5.81 36.38 -2.42
CA VAL A 557 -6.70 35.29 -1.94
C VAL A 557 -6.33 33.89 -2.50
N GLN A 558 -5.69 33.79 -3.67
CA GLN A 558 -5.35 32.49 -4.28
C GLN A 558 -4.20 31.74 -3.59
N GLN A 559 -3.27 32.44 -2.95
CA GLN A 559 -2.08 31.80 -2.34
C GLN A 559 -2.38 31.18 -0.97
N GLU A 560 -3.22 31.82 -0.14
CA GLU A 560 -3.59 31.27 1.18
C GLU A 560 -4.51 30.04 1.04
N GLY A 561 -5.49 30.08 0.13
CA GLY A 561 -6.36 28.93 -0.17
C GLY A 561 -5.61 27.72 -0.76
N GLN A 562 -4.49 27.95 -1.45
CA GLN A 562 -3.57 26.87 -1.85
C GLN A 562 -2.70 26.39 -0.69
N GLN A 563 -2.15 27.26 0.17
CA GLN A 563 -1.33 26.85 1.31
C GLN A 563 -2.09 25.99 2.33
N VAL A 564 -3.35 26.32 2.63
CA VAL A 564 -4.21 25.51 3.52
C VAL A 564 -4.48 24.12 2.92
N LYS A 565 -4.79 24.04 1.62
CA LYS A 565 -4.89 22.75 0.91
C LYS A 565 -3.58 21.97 0.91
N VAL A 566 -2.43 22.63 0.73
CA VAL A 566 -1.12 21.97 0.68
C VAL A 566 -0.73 21.38 2.03
N ARG A 567 -1.08 22.01 3.17
CA ARG A 567 -0.87 21.42 4.51
C ARG A 567 -1.72 20.16 4.74
N HIS A 568 -3.03 20.21 4.48
CA HIS A 568 -3.86 19.00 4.58
C HIS A 568 -3.48 17.90 3.58
N ILE A 569 -2.97 18.26 2.39
CA ILE A 569 -2.42 17.29 1.43
C ILE A 569 -1.09 16.69 1.95
N MET A 570 -0.27 17.45 2.67
CA MET A 570 0.91 16.91 3.36
C MET A 570 0.51 15.94 4.46
N GLU A 571 -0.40 16.30 5.36
CA GLU A 571 -0.91 15.43 6.44
C GLU A 571 -1.50 14.12 5.90
N ARG A 572 -2.37 14.19 4.88
CA ARG A 572 -2.92 13.00 4.20
C ARG A 572 -1.87 12.21 3.42
N SER A 573 -0.85 12.86 2.86
CA SER A 573 0.29 12.19 2.22
C SER A 573 1.28 11.58 3.22
N MET A 574 1.21 11.95 4.50
CA MET A 574 2.06 11.41 5.56
C MET A 574 1.48 10.12 6.16
N ALA A 575 0.16 10.01 6.34
CA ALA A 575 -0.51 8.75 6.66
C ALA A 575 -0.19 7.62 5.65
N TYR A 576 -0.02 8.00 4.37
CA TYR A 576 0.38 7.13 3.27
C TYR A 576 1.77 6.47 3.44
N LYS A 577 2.66 7.01 4.29
CA LYS A 577 3.96 6.38 4.58
C LYS A 577 3.81 5.16 5.48
N GLY A 578 3.01 5.26 6.54
CA GLY A 578 2.67 4.12 7.39
C GLY A 578 1.88 3.04 6.64
N GLN A 579 1.03 3.45 5.70
CA GLN A 579 0.29 2.51 4.84
C GLN A 579 1.22 1.60 4.02
N LYS A 580 2.33 2.16 3.48
CA LYS A 580 3.31 1.39 2.68
C LYS A 580 3.95 0.25 3.47
N VAL A 581 4.21 0.45 4.78
CA VAL A 581 4.73 -0.59 5.68
C VAL A 581 3.73 -1.73 5.83
N ILE A 582 2.43 -1.43 5.93
CA ILE A 582 1.37 -2.47 5.97
C ILE A 582 1.28 -3.19 4.62
N GLU A 583 1.38 -2.48 3.50
CA GLU A 583 1.31 -3.09 2.15
C GLU A 583 2.49 -4.04 1.88
N GLU A 584 3.71 -3.65 2.22
CA GLU A 584 4.91 -4.52 2.17
C GLU A 584 4.79 -5.74 3.08
N LEU A 585 4.21 -5.55 4.27
CA LEU A 585 4.03 -6.61 5.25
C LEU A 585 2.92 -7.60 4.87
N LYS A 586 1.86 -7.15 4.18
CA LYS A 586 0.83 -8.01 3.57
C LYS A 586 1.37 -8.84 2.43
N LYS A 587 2.19 -8.23 1.56
CA LYS A 587 2.83 -8.91 0.43
C LYS A 587 3.61 -10.15 0.90
N LYS A 588 4.41 -9.98 1.97
CA LYS A 588 5.14 -11.05 2.68
C LYS A 588 4.27 -12.08 3.42
N GLU A 589 2.97 -11.83 3.60
CA GLU A 589 2.00 -12.78 4.16
C GLU A 589 1.30 -13.57 3.06
N ASP A 590 0.83 -12.91 1.99
CA ASP A 590 0.28 -13.60 0.80
C ASP A 590 1.32 -14.59 0.21
N GLU A 591 2.61 -14.20 0.16
CA GLU A 591 3.73 -15.08 -0.22
C GLU A 591 3.83 -16.34 0.67
N LYS A 592 3.64 -16.21 1.99
CA LYS A 592 3.69 -17.33 2.95
C LYS A 592 2.45 -18.20 2.96
N GLU A 593 1.27 -17.62 2.76
CA GLU A 593 0.00 -18.36 2.66
C GLU A 593 0.00 -19.27 1.42
N ILE A 594 0.59 -18.80 0.31
CA ILE A 594 0.87 -19.61 -0.88
C ILE A 594 1.84 -20.75 -0.56
N GLU A 595 2.94 -20.47 0.16
CA GLU A 595 3.93 -21.49 0.53
C GLU A 595 3.33 -22.59 1.42
N LEU A 596 2.53 -22.22 2.43
CA LEU A 596 1.80 -23.13 3.31
C LEU A 596 0.77 -23.99 2.56
N HIS A 597 -0.06 -23.40 1.70
CA HIS A 597 -1.00 -24.19 0.88
C HIS A 597 -0.29 -25.14 -0.09
N THR A 598 0.88 -24.75 -0.61
CA THR A 598 1.71 -25.65 -1.44
C THR A 598 2.23 -26.85 -0.64
N ILE A 599 2.58 -26.65 0.64
CA ILE A 599 3.02 -27.73 1.54
C ILE A 599 1.84 -28.65 1.91
N GLU A 600 0.64 -28.12 2.12
CA GLU A 600 -0.56 -28.94 2.39
C GLU A 600 -1.00 -29.76 1.16
N GLU A 601 -0.92 -29.20 -0.06
CA GLU A 601 -1.15 -29.97 -1.29
C GLU A 601 -0.08 -31.06 -1.49
N GLU A 602 1.22 -30.74 -1.30
CA GLU A 602 2.31 -31.72 -1.38
C GLU A 602 2.19 -32.82 -0.30
N ALA A 603 1.66 -32.52 0.89
CA ALA A 603 1.36 -33.50 1.93
C ALA A 603 0.13 -34.38 1.60
N SER A 604 -0.90 -33.82 0.97
CA SER A 604 -2.11 -34.56 0.56
C SER A 604 -1.88 -35.53 -0.61
N GLY A 605 -0.79 -35.34 -1.37
CA GLY A 605 -0.42 -36.15 -2.53
C GLY A 605 0.48 -37.37 -2.24
N LEU A 606 0.74 -37.70 -0.97
CA LEU A 606 1.82 -38.62 -0.57
C LEU A 606 1.42 -39.72 0.45
N GLU A 607 0.25 -40.33 0.27
CA GLU A 607 -0.09 -41.61 0.93
C GLU A 607 -0.53 -42.70 -0.06
N ASP A 608 0.43 -43.44 -0.62
CA ASP A 608 0.36 -44.91 -0.67
C ASP A 608 1.70 -45.53 -1.11
N VAL A 609 2.24 -46.45 -0.29
CA VAL A 609 2.89 -47.75 -0.64
C VAL A 609 3.69 -48.32 0.56
N SER A 610 3.13 -49.41 1.12
CA SER A 610 3.74 -50.54 1.86
C SER A 610 4.40 -50.40 3.26
N GLU A 611 3.63 -50.88 4.25
CA GLU A 611 3.94 -51.98 5.21
C GLU A 611 4.80 -51.81 6.49
N ALA A 612 4.10 -52.04 7.62
CA ALA A 612 4.53 -52.62 8.92
C ALA A 612 5.62 -51.88 9.74
N THR A 613 5.38 -51.48 11.01
CA THR A 613 4.89 -52.34 12.12
C THR A 613 3.97 -51.63 13.15
N HIS A 614 3.09 -52.43 13.78
CA HIS A 614 2.15 -52.13 14.90
C HIS A 614 2.88 -51.91 16.27
N PRO A 615 2.21 -51.54 17.43
CA PRO A 615 0.76 -51.47 17.72
C PRO A 615 0.24 -50.28 18.60
N PHE A 616 -1.08 -50.31 18.89
CA PHE A 616 -1.91 -49.50 19.82
C PHE A 616 -2.41 -48.13 19.27
N HIS A 617 -3.70 -47.74 19.38
CA HIS A 617 -4.87 -48.34 20.06
C HIS A 617 -6.17 -48.15 19.24
N LYS A 618 -7.14 -49.09 19.34
CA LYS A 618 -8.45 -49.02 18.65
C LYS A 618 -9.57 -48.49 19.56
N SER A 619 -10.45 -47.64 19.01
CA SER A 619 -11.95 -47.65 19.11
C SER A 619 -12.48 -46.32 18.55
N TRP A 620 -13.58 -46.21 17.79
CA TRP A 620 -14.67 -47.16 17.53
C TRP A 620 -15.33 -46.89 16.15
N ALA A 621 -16.01 -47.88 15.59
CA ALA A 621 -16.82 -47.79 14.37
C ALA A 621 -18.23 -47.18 14.69
N SER A 622 -19.19 -46.93 13.78
CA SER A 622 -19.39 -47.30 12.36
C SER A 622 -20.60 -46.53 11.76
N SER A 623 -20.94 -46.84 10.50
CA SER A 623 -22.20 -46.52 9.76
C SER A 623 -22.33 -45.10 9.18
N ASN A 624 -22.84 -44.87 7.96
CA ASN A 624 -23.54 -45.75 7.01
C ASN A 624 -23.00 -45.71 5.56
N LEU A 625 -23.33 -46.75 4.79
CA LEU A 625 -22.90 -46.99 3.41
C LEU A 625 -24.01 -46.67 2.39
N LYS A 626 -23.61 -46.49 1.11
CA LYS A 626 -24.40 -46.66 -0.14
C LYS A 626 -25.41 -45.57 -0.55
N ASN A 627 -25.12 -44.86 -1.65
CA ASN A 627 -25.51 -45.29 -3.01
C ASN A 627 -24.95 -44.35 -4.10
N SER A 628 -24.27 -44.91 -5.10
CA SER A 628 -24.24 -44.36 -6.47
C SER A 628 -25.28 -45.12 -7.32
N PRO A 629 -25.61 -44.64 -8.52
CA PRO A 629 -25.03 -45.33 -9.69
C PRO A 629 -24.51 -44.39 -10.78
N GLN A 630 -23.66 -44.97 -11.63
CA GLN A 630 -23.05 -44.38 -12.83
C GLN A 630 -24.08 -44.12 -13.94
N ASN A 631 -23.68 -43.34 -14.94
CA ASN A 631 -23.85 -43.76 -16.33
C ASN A 631 -22.78 -43.11 -17.23
N ASP A 632 -22.11 -43.95 -18.02
CA ASP A 632 -21.06 -43.57 -18.96
C ASP A 632 -21.64 -43.17 -20.33
N THR A 633 -20.90 -42.38 -21.12
CA THR A 633 -20.87 -42.58 -22.58
C THR A 633 -19.61 -41.94 -23.20
N GLU A 634 -18.81 -42.76 -23.88
CA GLU A 634 -17.64 -42.37 -24.68
C GLU A 634 -18.04 -41.90 -26.10
N VAL A 635 -17.07 -41.37 -26.88
CA VAL A 635 -16.53 -41.96 -28.15
C VAL A 635 -16.01 -40.91 -29.16
N ALA A 636 -14.68 -40.94 -29.42
CA ALA A 636 -13.95 -40.69 -30.70
C ALA A 636 -13.97 -39.30 -31.44
N SER A 637 -13.03 -38.96 -32.35
CA SER A 637 -11.59 -39.30 -32.60
C SER A 637 -11.01 -38.50 -33.80
N ASN A 638 -9.67 -38.56 -34.01
CA ASN A 638 -8.88 -38.19 -35.23
C ASN A 638 -8.71 -36.68 -35.55
N SER A 639 -7.62 -36.16 -36.15
CA SER A 639 -6.30 -36.65 -36.65
C SER A 639 -5.39 -35.43 -36.98
N GLY A 640 -4.05 -35.49 -37.16
CA GLY A 640 -3.09 -36.59 -37.08
C GLY A 640 -2.06 -36.62 -38.25
N THR A 641 -0.96 -35.84 -38.19
CA THR A 641 0.12 -35.80 -39.24
C THR A 641 1.53 -35.86 -38.63
N LEU A 642 2.52 -36.35 -39.40
CA LEU A 642 3.80 -36.92 -38.92
C LEU A 642 5.07 -36.07 -39.18
N LEU A 643 6.16 -36.51 -38.53
CA LEU A 643 7.52 -35.95 -38.43
C LEU A 643 8.35 -36.02 -39.75
N PRO A 644 9.62 -35.58 -39.74
CA PRO A 644 10.68 -36.60 -39.54
C PRO A 644 11.76 -36.25 -38.49
N SER A 645 12.34 -37.32 -37.95
CA SER A 645 13.32 -37.37 -36.86
C SER A 645 14.77 -37.56 -37.33
N PHE A 646 15.74 -37.21 -36.48
CA PHE A 646 17.06 -37.89 -36.43
C PHE A 646 17.56 -38.03 -34.99
N THR A 647 18.36 -39.06 -34.72
CA THR A 647 18.77 -39.51 -33.38
C THR A 647 20.17 -40.13 -33.44
N LEU A 648 21.03 -39.97 -32.41
CA LEU A 648 21.89 -41.06 -31.91
C LEU A 648 22.61 -40.76 -30.55
N ILE A 649 22.37 -41.64 -29.56
CA ILE A 649 23.30 -42.29 -28.60
C ILE A 649 24.44 -41.41 -27.97
N SER A 650 24.47 -41.09 -26.68
CA SER A 650 24.51 -41.90 -25.42
C SER A 650 25.88 -42.47 -25.00
N THR A 651 26.44 -41.91 -23.92
CA THR A 651 27.08 -42.67 -22.81
C THR A 651 26.81 -41.93 -21.50
N GLY A 652 26.41 -42.63 -20.43
CA GLY A 652 26.10 -42.00 -19.14
C GLY A 652 26.92 -42.52 -17.97
N THR A 653 27.00 -41.71 -16.91
CA THR A 653 27.33 -42.09 -15.53
C THR A 653 26.51 -41.20 -14.58
N LYS A 654 26.22 -41.68 -13.36
CA LYS A 654 25.24 -41.06 -12.44
C LYS A 654 25.89 -40.56 -11.13
N ARG A 655 25.41 -39.40 -10.65
CA ARG A 655 25.41 -38.86 -9.25
C ARG A 655 26.75 -38.34 -8.69
N PRO A 656 26.74 -37.46 -7.66
CA PRO A 656 25.61 -36.98 -6.84
C PRO A 656 25.31 -35.46 -6.94
N ASN A 657 24.32 -35.00 -6.17
CA ASN A 657 23.85 -33.60 -6.14
C ASN A 657 24.76 -32.68 -5.31
N SER A 658 25.03 -31.48 -5.81
CA SER A 658 25.22 -30.23 -5.05
C SER A 658 24.89 -29.03 -5.97
N PRO A 659 24.43 -27.88 -5.44
CA PRO A 659 23.96 -26.77 -6.27
C PRO A 659 25.09 -26.06 -7.01
N VAL A 660 24.85 -25.69 -8.27
CA VAL A 660 25.81 -25.01 -9.15
C VAL A 660 25.81 -23.52 -8.87
N PHE A 661 26.80 -23.06 -8.10
CA PHE A 661 27.12 -21.64 -7.93
C PHE A 661 28.34 -21.25 -8.78
N GLU A 662 28.28 -21.45 -10.10
CA GLU A 662 29.32 -20.96 -11.02
C GLU A 662 28.84 -20.86 -12.49
N SER A 663 28.34 -19.70 -12.92
CA SER A 663 28.28 -19.37 -14.36
C SER A 663 28.34 -17.86 -14.69
N GLU A 664 28.99 -17.03 -13.85
CA GLU A 664 29.20 -15.61 -14.17
C GLU A 664 30.68 -15.17 -14.09
N LEU A 665 31.63 -16.00 -14.56
CA LEU A 665 33.06 -15.63 -14.52
C LEU A 665 33.99 -16.22 -15.60
N ARG A 666 33.55 -16.38 -16.86
CA ARG A 666 34.40 -16.53 -18.07
C ARG A 666 33.61 -16.17 -19.34
N SER A 667 33.67 -14.93 -19.84
CA SER A 667 34.58 -14.44 -20.91
C SER A 667 33.95 -13.13 -21.44
N THR A 668 34.58 -12.10 -22.00
CA THR A 668 35.95 -11.71 -22.45
C THR A 668 35.87 -10.20 -22.75
N ASN A 669 36.86 -9.31 -22.72
CA ASN A 669 38.23 -9.28 -22.19
C ASN A 669 38.73 -7.81 -22.32
N SER A 670 38.70 -7.02 -21.24
CA SER A 670 39.47 -5.75 -21.14
C SER A 670 39.57 -5.24 -19.70
N SER A 671 38.51 -5.42 -18.90
CA SER A 671 38.41 -4.90 -17.53
C SER A 671 39.20 -5.69 -16.46
N LYS A 672 39.48 -6.99 -16.67
CA LYS A 672 40.24 -7.81 -15.70
C LYS A 672 41.69 -7.33 -15.46
N LYS A 673 42.28 -6.54 -16.35
CA LYS A 673 43.67 -6.06 -16.25
C LYS A 673 43.91 -4.91 -15.25
N ARG A 674 42.90 -4.46 -14.49
CA ARG A 674 42.99 -3.23 -13.67
C ARG A 674 42.52 -3.39 -12.22
N ARG A 675 42.28 -4.63 -11.77
CA ARG A 675 42.06 -4.96 -10.36
C ARG A 675 43.08 -6.00 -9.95
N GLN A 676 43.64 -5.85 -8.76
CA GLN A 676 44.71 -6.72 -8.26
C GLN A 676 44.48 -7.03 -6.79
N TYR A 677 44.57 -8.31 -6.43
CA TYR A 677 44.59 -8.73 -5.03
C TYR A 677 45.92 -8.34 -4.39
N ALA A 678 45.88 -7.89 -3.13
CA ALA A 678 47.06 -7.49 -2.39
C ALA A 678 46.93 -7.78 -0.89
N GLN A 679 48.06 -7.93 -0.20
CA GLN A 679 48.14 -8.00 1.25
C GLN A 679 48.66 -6.67 1.83
N VAL A 680 48.02 -6.17 2.88
CA VAL A 680 48.43 -4.93 3.54
C VAL A 680 49.74 -5.13 4.30
N ILE A 681 50.82 -4.49 3.85
CA ILE A 681 52.14 -4.52 4.51
C ILE A 681 52.16 -3.60 5.72
N LYS A 682 51.65 -2.37 5.57
CA LYS A 682 51.76 -1.34 6.60
C LYS A 682 50.73 -0.22 6.43
N MET A 683 50.18 0.25 7.54
CA MET A 683 49.33 1.45 7.57
C MET A 683 50.19 2.72 7.64
N LEU A 684 49.88 3.72 6.80
CA LEU A 684 50.67 4.96 6.66
C LEU A 684 49.97 6.22 7.23
N GLY A 685 48.82 6.04 7.87
CA GLY A 685 48.00 7.15 8.40
C GLY A 685 47.19 7.87 7.32
N ASN A 686 46.27 8.75 7.75
CA ASN A 686 45.33 9.49 6.90
C ASN A 686 44.58 8.61 5.86
N GLY A 687 44.37 7.32 6.19
CA GLY A 687 43.76 6.31 5.32
C GLY A 687 44.53 6.02 4.03
N ARG A 688 45.87 6.03 4.11
CA ARG A 688 46.77 5.43 3.13
C ARG A 688 47.44 4.20 3.74
N LEU A 689 47.75 3.22 2.90
CA LEU A 689 48.47 2.01 3.27
C LEU A 689 49.44 1.58 2.17
N GLU A 690 50.44 0.80 2.53
CA GLU A 690 51.35 0.12 1.62
C GLU A 690 50.87 -1.34 1.48
N ALA A 691 50.69 -1.82 0.25
CA ALA A 691 50.21 -3.17 -0.02
C ALA A 691 51.14 -3.92 -0.99
N GLN A 692 51.43 -5.18 -0.67
CA GLN A 692 52.12 -6.12 -1.54
C GLN A 692 51.08 -6.73 -2.47
N CYS A 693 51.13 -6.38 -3.74
CA CYS A 693 50.25 -6.97 -4.74
C CYS A 693 50.77 -8.36 -5.12
N PHE A 694 49.85 -9.28 -5.42
CA PHE A 694 50.20 -10.64 -5.84
C PHE A 694 50.68 -10.75 -7.30
N ASP A 695 50.77 -9.61 -8.02
CA ASP A 695 51.53 -9.46 -9.26
C ASP A 695 53.06 -9.30 -9.01
N GLY A 696 53.47 -9.13 -7.74
CA GLY A 696 54.86 -8.93 -7.31
C GLY A 696 55.17 -7.49 -6.88
N GLU A 697 54.35 -6.51 -7.25
CA GLU A 697 54.65 -5.10 -7.06
C GLU A 697 54.15 -4.53 -5.72
N LYS A 698 54.86 -3.51 -5.22
CA LYS A 698 54.45 -2.77 -4.02
C LYS A 698 53.77 -1.46 -4.40
N ARG A 699 52.53 -1.26 -3.95
CA ARG A 699 51.71 -0.12 -4.35
C ARG A 699 51.22 0.66 -3.13
N LEU A 700 51.20 1.99 -3.26
CA LEU A 700 50.64 2.90 -2.27
C LEU A 700 49.13 3.03 -2.50
N ALA A 701 48.35 2.34 -1.66
CA ALA A 701 46.91 2.30 -1.78
C ALA A 701 46.22 3.36 -0.89
N HIS A 702 45.13 3.91 -1.40
CA HIS A 702 44.29 4.87 -0.69
C HIS A 702 42.92 4.26 -0.35
N ILE A 703 42.50 4.34 0.92
CA ILE A 703 41.24 3.76 1.38
C ILE A 703 40.08 4.65 0.92
N ARG A 704 39.17 4.08 0.12
CA ARG A 704 38.02 4.80 -0.46
C ARG A 704 37.12 5.35 0.64
N GLY A 705 36.65 6.60 0.48
CA GLY A 705 35.90 7.33 1.52
C GLY A 705 34.65 6.62 2.05
N LYS A 706 33.96 5.83 1.21
CA LYS A 706 32.80 5.00 1.64
C LYS A 706 33.20 3.86 2.60
N MET A 707 34.41 3.30 2.47
CA MET A 707 34.90 2.22 3.35
C MET A 707 35.39 2.76 4.70
N ARG A 708 35.98 3.96 4.73
CA ARG A 708 36.56 4.57 5.94
C ARG A 708 35.60 4.73 7.13
N LYS A 709 34.29 4.67 6.91
CA LYS A 709 33.24 4.73 7.95
C LYS A 709 32.60 3.38 8.29
N LYS A 710 32.91 2.31 7.55
CA LYS A 710 32.23 1.01 7.63
C LYS A 710 33.18 -0.20 7.80
N VAL A 711 34.44 -0.09 7.40
CA VAL A 711 35.38 -1.22 7.34
C VAL A 711 36.75 -0.81 7.88
N TRP A 712 37.20 -1.49 8.93
CA TRP A 712 38.54 -1.34 9.50
C TRP A 712 39.54 -2.25 8.78
N ILE A 713 40.67 -1.69 8.37
CA ILE A 713 41.74 -2.37 7.63
C ILE A 713 43.03 -2.31 8.46
N ASN A 714 43.61 -3.47 8.72
CA ASN A 714 44.79 -3.70 9.54
C ASN A 714 45.94 -4.27 8.69
N GLN A 715 47.13 -4.34 9.29
CA GLN A 715 48.28 -5.01 8.69
C GLN A 715 48.06 -6.52 8.61
N GLY A 716 48.37 -7.13 7.46
CA GLY A 716 48.13 -8.55 7.17
C GLY A 716 46.81 -8.85 6.44
N ASP A 717 45.85 -7.92 6.43
CA ASP A 717 44.57 -8.10 5.73
C ASP A 717 44.75 -8.30 4.21
N ILE A 718 43.88 -9.12 3.62
CA ILE A 718 43.76 -9.27 2.16
C ILE A 718 42.74 -8.26 1.63
N VAL A 719 43.14 -7.50 0.61
CA VAL A 719 42.34 -6.42 0.01
C VAL A 719 42.33 -6.50 -1.51
N LEU A 720 41.24 -6.01 -2.13
CA LEU A 720 41.17 -5.80 -3.57
C LEU A 720 41.51 -4.35 -3.89
N LEU A 721 42.47 -4.15 -4.78
CA LEU A 721 42.91 -2.85 -5.27
C LEU A 721 42.39 -2.58 -6.68
N SER A 722 42.04 -1.32 -6.95
CA SER A 722 41.80 -0.80 -8.30
C SER A 722 42.98 0.04 -8.74
N LEU A 723 43.59 -0.30 -9.87
CA LEU A 723 44.79 0.37 -10.39
C LEU A 723 44.44 1.65 -11.16
N ARG A 724 45.26 2.69 -11.00
CA ARG A 724 45.04 4.00 -11.64
C ARG A 724 45.63 4.02 -13.05
N GLU A 725 44.92 4.69 -13.94
CA GLU A 725 45.14 4.68 -15.40
C GLU A 725 46.49 5.28 -15.85
N PHE A 726 47.13 6.06 -14.98
CA PHE A 726 48.30 6.89 -15.30
C PHE A 726 49.39 6.87 -14.20
N GLN A 727 49.22 6.10 -13.12
CA GLN A 727 50.18 5.96 -12.01
C GLN A 727 50.07 4.55 -11.41
N ASP A 728 50.88 3.60 -11.90
CA ASP A 728 50.78 2.19 -11.52
C ASP A 728 51.18 1.97 -10.04
N ASP A 729 52.14 2.74 -9.53
CA ASP A 729 52.59 2.77 -8.13
C ASP A 729 51.48 3.10 -7.11
N LYS A 730 50.29 3.54 -7.57
CA LYS A 730 49.17 3.98 -6.73
C LYS A 730 47.86 3.31 -7.11
N ALA A 731 47.13 2.89 -6.08
CA ALA A 731 45.84 2.24 -6.22
C ALA A 731 44.80 2.82 -5.24
N ASP A 732 43.54 2.45 -5.43
CA ASP A 732 42.48 2.69 -4.45
C ASP A 732 41.92 1.35 -3.96
N VAL A 733 41.74 1.22 -2.64
CA VAL A 733 41.14 0.02 -2.03
C VAL A 733 39.64 0.00 -2.34
N ILE A 734 39.15 -1.13 -2.88
CA ILE A 734 37.74 -1.31 -3.24
C ILE A 734 37.01 -2.37 -2.42
N ALA A 735 37.74 -3.33 -1.82
CA ALA A 735 37.19 -4.30 -0.86
C ALA A 735 38.29 -4.76 0.13
N LYS A 736 37.88 -5.22 1.31
CA LYS A 736 38.66 -6.06 2.23
C LYS A 736 37.95 -7.41 2.30
N TYR A 737 38.72 -8.49 2.34
CA TYR A 737 38.19 -9.84 2.53
C TYR A 737 38.34 -10.29 3.97
N THR A 738 37.42 -11.14 4.44
CA THR A 738 37.55 -11.88 5.70
C THR A 738 38.60 -12.99 5.57
N PRO A 739 39.11 -13.57 6.68
CA PRO A 739 39.99 -14.74 6.61
C PRO A 739 39.37 -15.92 5.87
N ASP A 740 38.05 -16.11 5.95
CA ASP A 740 37.32 -17.19 5.28
C ASP A 740 37.16 -16.96 3.78
N GLU A 741 36.80 -15.75 3.38
CA GLU A 741 36.81 -15.35 1.96
C GLU A 741 38.22 -15.49 1.38
N ALA A 742 39.26 -15.13 2.12
CA ALA A 742 40.65 -15.29 1.69
C ALA A 742 41.08 -16.77 1.61
N ARG A 743 40.58 -17.64 2.50
CA ARG A 743 40.74 -19.11 2.39
C ARG A 743 40.06 -19.64 1.12
N ASN A 744 38.85 -19.18 0.81
CA ASN A 744 38.13 -19.55 -0.41
C ASN A 744 38.84 -19.05 -1.67
N LEU A 745 39.29 -17.79 -1.72
CA LEU A 745 40.08 -17.25 -2.83
C LEU A 745 41.40 -18.01 -3.06
N LYS A 746 42.00 -18.55 -2.01
CA LYS A 746 43.17 -19.44 -2.08
C LYS A 746 42.80 -20.82 -2.64
N ALA A 747 41.65 -21.38 -2.25
CA ALA A 747 41.13 -22.64 -2.81
C ALA A 747 40.74 -22.51 -4.30
N TYR A 748 40.25 -21.34 -4.74
CA TYR A 748 39.98 -21.04 -6.14
C TYR A 748 41.23 -20.69 -6.97
N GLY A 749 42.41 -20.61 -6.36
CA GLY A 749 43.68 -20.33 -7.04
C GLY A 749 43.89 -18.87 -7.48
N GLU A 750 43.05 -17.94 -7.02
CA GLU A 750 43.20 -16.49 -7.27
C GLU A 750 44.23 -15.84 -6.31
N LEU A 751 44.62 -16.55 -5.24
CA LEU A 751 45.74 -16.21 -4.36
C LEU A 751 46.82 -17.31 -4.41
N PRO A 752 48.11 -16.97 -4.42
CA PRO A 752 49.18 -17.97 -4.44
C PRO A 752 49.27 -18.76 -3.13
N GLU A 753 49.70 -20.03 -3.19
CA GLU A 753 49.73 -20.92 -2.03
C GLU A 753 50.59 -20.40 -0.85
N ASN A 754 51.58 -19.55 -1.14
CA ASN A 754 52.44 -18.92 -0.14
C ASN A 754 51.83 -17.67 0.53
N ALA A 755 50.61 -17.25 0.15
CA ALA A 755 49.89 -16.18 0.83
C ALA A 755 49.64 -16.55 2.30
N LYS A 756 50.23 -15.76 3.21
CA LYS A 756 50.04 -15.88 4.65
C LYS A 756 48.73 -15.22 5.03
N LEU A 757 47.74 -16.02 5.41
CA LEU A 757 46.48 -15.52 5.96
C LEU A 757 46.66 -15.38 7.47
N ASN A 758 46.11 -14.30 8.06
CA ASN A 758 46.04 -14.21 9.52
C ASN A 758 44.93 -15.15 10.00
N GLU A 759 45.30 -16.16 10.79
CA GLU A 759 44.37 -16.87 11.66
C GLU A 759 44.09 -15.94 12.86
N GLY A 760 42.83 -15.84 13.29
CA GLY A 760 42.42 -14.88 14.32
C GLY A 760 42.83 -15.32 15.72
N ASP A 761 43.29 -14.36 16.54
CA ASP A 761 43.30 -14.50 17.99
C ASP A 761 41.91 -14.16 18.52
N ASP A 762 41.23 -15.13 19.13
CA ASP A 762 39.99 -14.92 19.89
C ASP A 762 40.29 -14.81 21.40
N ASP A 763 39.69 -13.79 22.01
CA ASP A 763 39.39 -13.57 23.44
C ASP A 763 40.50 -13.43 24.52
N GLU A 764 40.41 -12.32 25.28
CA GLU A 764 40.26 -12.25 26.75
C GLU A 764 40.59 -10.83 27.29
N GLY A 765 39.62 -10.14 27.90
CA GLY A 765 39.84 -8.81 28.49
C GLY A 765 38.57 -8.07 28.94
N GLY A 766 37.69 -8.75 29.70
CA GLY A 766 36.32 -8.31 29.95
C GLY A 766 36.11 -7.06 30.83
N GLY A 767 34.97 -6.42 30.61
CA GLY A 767 34.37 -5.36 31.42
C GLY A 767 32.96 -5.06 30.91
N ASP A 768 31.94 -5.46 31.67
CA ASP A 768 30.55 -5.65 31.18
C ASP A 768 29.88 -4.42 30.54
N VAL A 769 29.29 -4.64 29.36
CA VAL A 769 28.04 -3.98 28.94
C VAL A 769 27.22 -4.98 28.11
N GLU A 770 26.11 -5.48 28.66
CA GLU A 770 25.15 -6.31 27.91
C GLU A 770 24.38 -5.45 26.89
N PHE A 771 24.46 -5.80 25.60
CA PHE A 771 23.51 -5.37 24.57
C PHE A 771 23.12 -6.58 23.72
N GLY A 772 21.83 -6.95 23.77
CA GLY A 772 21.30 -8.12 23.09
C GLY A 772 20.95 -7.86 21.63
N ASP A 773 21.76 -8.45 20.74
CA ASP A 773 21.39 -9.13 19.50
C ASP A 773 20.35 -8.45 18.56
N GLU A 774 20.85 -7.62 17.64
CA GLU A 774 20.17 -7.34 16.37
C GLU A 774 20.95 -8.03 15.23
N GLY A 775 20.41 -9.13 14.74
CA GLY A 775 20.92 -9.83 13.56
C GLY A 775 20.71 -9.01 12.29
N ALA A 776 21.79 -8.76 11.55
CA ALA A 776 21.75 -8.10 10.24
C ALA A 776 21.70 -9.14 9.13
N ASP A 777 20.51 -9.38 8.55
CA ASP A 777 20.39 -10.09 7.28
C ASP A 777 20.80 -9.17 6.11
N GLY A 778 21.50 -9.76 5.13
CA GLY A 778 22.01 -9.04 3.97
C GLY A 778 20.97 -8.90 2.86
N ASP A 779 20.97 -7.74 2.18
CA ASP A 779 20.11 -7.46 1.03
C ASP A 779 20.40 -8.40 -0.16
N GLU A 780 19.72 -9.55 -0.21
CA GLU A 780 19.45 -10.27 -1.46
C GLU A 780 18.35 -9.50 -2.22
N PHE A 781 18.58 -9.20 -3.50
CA PHE A 781 17.76 -8.20 -4.22
C PHE A 781 16.55 -8.83 -4.93
N ASP A 782 15.39 -8.82 -4.26
CA ASP A 782 14.11 -9.22 -4.86
C ASP A 782 13.68 -8.34 -6.05
N ILE A 783 13.13 -8.98 -7.09
CA ILE A 783 12.72 -8.36 -8.36
C ILE A 783 11.18 -8.28 -8.45
N GLU A 784 10.50 -8.04 -7.32
CA GLU A 784 9.04 -8.22 -7.22
C GLU A 784 8.22 -6.96 -6.93
N ASP A 785 8.81 -5.76 -6.94
CA ASP A 785 8.08 -4.48 -6.82
C ASP A 785 7.63 -3.95 -8.20
N ILE A 786 6.78 -4.73 -8.87
CA ILE A 786 6.18 -4.44 -10.20
C ILE A 786 4.63 -4.50 -10.15
#